data_AF-A0A8D2QDG4-F1
#
_entry.id   AF-A0A8D2QDG4-F1
#
_cell.length_a   1.000
_cell.length_b   1.000
_cell.length_c   1.000
_cell.angle_alpha   90.00
_cell.angle_beta   90.00
_cell.angle_gamma   90.00
#
_symmetry.space_group_name_H-M   'P 1'
#
loop_
_entity.id
_entity.type
_entity.pdbx_description
1 polymer ?
#
loop_
_entity_poly.entity_id
_entity_poly.type
_entity_poly.pdbx_seq_one_letter_code
_entity_poly.pdbx_strand_id
1 'polypeptide(L)'
;MPNMSEKTNLNQGTKAARKESAVAAADSSKNKKEQKNQKQVENIKESSVSRTEGVTVYFHAILSKDFKLNPDTDKVFIRAQGIPSYASWKDNICELNCTRDLGEHGYLIEGAVTLSREILDKYIPYKYWVSCGKGDYEFIYKKSESNQPVNRCLLINRSLLNNGEWHQYDDIVCARPSKLKNFWQIFTFDKTKEVVEGKKIAANIMLESIFSILGTWSPDNLRNFFCQLKQFHNVAGAQRVFDGKETVWRELNFSTEQVNDLLLKYMKKIAAPFLAPEAAPEDRIIQSKLALGLTIVVVVENYSFSVPKSDLADLCSLLCLDQVSPQAVQDEIHHIKQAFAGVTSLKVDLTSLCQRCLECNVEQWVWVLPLLHSFAAPLQQEHGLLEEDTWAGLEGLPFAEIRRKQHGETLLARMREKKHLMEFDGTLVKSWLCVLPLESLAEFIRDFSSELLVTLQGVLYRLENVDLLWSRSQVEEILTTVLSALDEPPARALGAPSWQGCLSCCLRLHERLCRAARAVSLFLIPATAATLIAKVAQLQPPAVPGDAVQEVPRLLSGALREARAWFRNVLKEKLLKEYLDHVAFSLFFELRAWNKFVTISFPDEQFTQTWRNTLLADLKKRIQQEPPVNQILVYCCQHLQITQMDTSISWCFHNCAVEAVPAACQMQSNLLEQISAYNMGQFSQLVSAVIVKSWPVRPGQSEGDFDTILHHLLTWPDIKHTFSFNGRSVVGF
;
A
#
# COMPACT_ATOMS: atom_id res chain seq x y z
N MET A 1 65.38 3.64 33.52
CA MET A 1 65.62 3.93 34.95
C MET A 1 64.48 3.32 35.75
N PRO A 2 64.79 2.56 36.81
CA PRO A 2 63.85 1.66 37.47
C PRO A 2 63.12 2.35 38.63
N ASN A 3 61.99 1.81 39.05
CA ASN A 3 61.78 1.56 40.48
C ASN A 3 60.76 0.46 40.71
N MET A 4 61.20 -0.50 41.51
CA MET A 4 60.45 -1.57 42.14
C MET A 4 59.84 -1.11 43.48
N SER A 5 59.01 -2.00 44.04
CA SER A 5 58.44 -2.10 45.39
C SER A 5 57.14 -1.31 45.62
N GLU A 6 56.08 -1.85 46.22
CA GLU A 6 55.98 -3.01 47.12
C GLU A 6 54.51 -3.48 47.26
N LYS A 7 54.33 -4.69 47.80
CA LYS A 7 53.09 -5.46 47.97
C LYS A 7 52.11 -4.85 48.96
N THR A 8 50.80 -5.00 48.70
CA THR A 8 49.81 -5.37 49.74
C THR A 8 48.66 -6.18 49.15
N ASN A 9 48.34 -7.31 49.80
CA ASN A 9 47.24 -8.23 49.52
C ASN A 9 45.86 -7.62 49.83
N LEU A 10 44.82 -7.96 49.06
CA LEU A 10 43.63 -8.65 49.59
C LEU A 10 42.73 -9.20 48.47
N ASN A 11 42.23 -10.41 48.70
CA ASN A 11 41.34 -11.21 47.85
C ASN A 11 39.96 -10.58 47.66
N GLN A 12 39.39 -10.68 46.45
CA GLN A 12 38.05 -11.23 46.19
C GLN A 12 37.82 -11.38 44.68
N GLY A 13 37.98 -12.60 44.18
CA GLY A 13 37.65 -12.98 42.81
C GLY A 13 36.32 -13.73 42.78
N THR A 14 35.32 -13.09 42.19
CA THR A 14 34.03 -13.64 41.81
C THR A 14 34.23 -14.64 40.66
N LYS A 15 33.86 -15.92 40.84
CA LYS A 15 33.67 -16.85 39.72
C LYS A 15 32.38 -17.63 39.88
N ALA A 16 31.51 -17.42 38.90
CA ALA A 16 30.23 -18.08 38.69
C ALA A 16 30.40 -19.60 38.56
N ALA A 17 29.56 -20.34 39.27
CA ALA A 17 29.49 -21.78 39.22
C ALA A 17 28.46 -22.22 38.15
N ARG A 18 28.97 -22.78 37.04
CA ARG A 18 28.26 -23.79 36.24
C ARG A 18 28.26 -25.10 37.03
N LYS A 19 27.11 -25.73 37.21
CA LYS A 19 27.01 -27.13 37.65
C LYS A 19 26.11 -27.90 36.69
N GLU A 20 26.76 -28.60 35.77
CA GLU A 20 26.28 -29.89 35.27
C GLU A 20 26.55 -30.95 36.35
N SER A 21 25.60 -31.85 36.59
CA SER A 21 25.81 -33.02 37.44
C SER A 21 25.24 -34.26 36.77
N ALA A 22 26.16 -35.08 36.28
CA ALA A 22 25.94 -36.44 35.82
C ALA A 22 25.73 -37.40 37.01
N VAL A 23 24.93 -38.41 36.75
CA VAL A 23 24.56 -39.51 37.65
C VAL A 23 25.71 -40.53 37.72
N ALA A 24 26.08 -40.97 38.92
CA ALA A 24 26.84 -42.19 39.15
C ALA A 24 26.27 -42.92 40.37
N ALA A 25 26.00 -44.21 40.19
CA ALA A 25 25.51 -45.15 41.20
C ALA A 25 26.67 -45.88 41.89
N ALA A 26 26.50 -46.22 43.18
CA ALA A 26 26.60 -47.59 43.73
C ALA A 26 26.69 -47.63 45.27
N ASP A 27 25.73 -48.36 45.85
CA ASP A 27 25.75 -49.27 47.02
C ASP A 27 26.50 -48.95 48.34
N SER A 28 25.77 -49.00 49.47
CA SER A 28 25.69 -50.22 50.30
C SER A 28 24.89 -50.10 51.62
N SER A 29 24.02 -51.10 51.81
CA SER A 29 23.64 -51.83 53.05
C SER A 29 22.98 -51.16 54.29
N LYS A 30 21.71 -51.56 54.47
CA LYS A 30 21.04 -52.13 55.67
C LYS A 30 21.02 -51.32 56.98
N ASN A 31 19.80 -50.93 57.38
CA ASN A 31 19.24 -51.41 58.65
C ASN A 31 17.70 -51.46 58.64
N LYS A 32 17.18 -52.64 59.00
CA LYS A 32 15.76 -52.94 59.22
C LYS A 32 15.35 -52.48 60.62
N LYS A 33 14.35 -51.61 60.73
CA LYS A 33 13.20 -51.67 61.66
C LYS A 33 12.50 -50.32 61.68
N GLU A 34 11.37 -50.24 60.97
CA GLU A 34 10.15 -49.48 61.32
C GLU A 34 9.15 -49.59 60.16
N GLN A 35 8.45 -50.72 60.12
CA GLN A 35 7.26 -50.91 59.28
C GLN A 35 6.03 -50.62 60.15
N LYS A 36 5.34 -49.52 59.88
CA LYS A 36 3.87 -49.44 59.74
C LYS A 36 3.44 -48.01 59.46
N ASN A 37 3.36 -47.71 58.16
CA ASN A 37 2.52 -46.71 57.46
C ASN A 37 3.28 -46.13 56.26
N GLN A 38 3.69 -46.99 55.32
CA GLN A 38 4.08 -46.53 53.99
C GLN A 38 2.86 -46.66 53.07
N LYS A 39 2.37 -45.50 52.58
CA LYS A 39 1.48 -45.44 51.41
C LYS A 39 2.10 -46.31 50.31
N GLN A 40 1.27 -47.11 49.63
CA GLN A 40 1.67 -47.92 48.50
C GLN A 40 2.25 -46.99 47.43
N VAL A 41 3.54 -47.10 47.13
CA VAL A 41 4.20 -46.27 46.11
C VAL A 41 3.74 -46.78 44.73
N GLU A 42 2.86 -46.04 44.07
CA GLU A 42 2.46 -46.32 42.69
C GLU A 42 3.64 -45.98 41.76
N ASN A 43 4.29 -46.99 41.18
CA ASN A 43 5.46 -46.82 40.31
C ASN A 43 5.05 -46.67 38.83
N ILE A 44 5.77 -45.83 38.08
CA ILE A 44 5.64 -45.69 36.61
C ILE A 44 6.19 -46.95 35.94
N LYS A 45 5.58 -47.37 34.81
CA LYS A 45 6.18 -48.36 33.93
C LYS A 45 7.09 -47.68 32.91
N GLU A 46 8.38 -48.02 32.95
CA GLU A 46 9.38 -47.45 32.03
C GLU A 46 9.00 -47.72 30.57
N SER A 47 9.12 -46.68 29.74
CA SER A 47 8.94 -46.80 28.29
C SER A 47 10.03 -47.67 27.69
N SER A 48 9.65 -48.66 26.89
CA SER A 48 10.58 -49.54 26.18
C SER A 48 11.08 -48.95 24.85
N VAL A 49 10.70 -47.71 24.51
CA VAL A 49 10.95 -47.10 23.19
C VAL A 49 11.93 -45.94 23.31
N SER A 50 12.96 -45.93 22.45
CA SER A 50 13.94 -44.84 22.39
C SER A 50 13.31 -43.54 21.88
N ARG A 51 13.82 -42.38 22.32
CA ARG A 51 13.33 -41.05 21.86
C ARG A 51 13.42 -40.86 20.35
N THR A 52 14.34 -41.54 19.68
CA THR A 52 14.55 -41.48 18.22
C THR A 52 13.54 -42.30 17.42
N GLU A 53 12.96 -43.34 18.01
CA GLU A 53 12.04 -44.27 17.33
C GLU A 53 10.56 -44.05 17.70
N GLY A 54 10.32 -43.37 18.83
CA GLY A 54 8.97 -43.07 19.33
C GLY A 54 8.40 -41.71 18.92
N VAL A 55 7.30 -41.35 19.57
CA VAL A 55 6.67 -40.03 19.57
C VAL A 55 6.58 -39.56 21.02
N THR A 56 7.07 -38.38 21.31
CA THR A 56 7.00 -37.81 22.66
C THR A 56 5.69 -37.02 22.80
N VAL A 57 4.88 -37.44 23.75
CA VAL A 57 3.58 -36.86 24.06
C VAL A 57 3.71 -36.05 25.34
N TYR A 58 3.50 -34.74 25.24
CA TYR A 58 3.42 -33.81 26.36
C TYR A 58 1.96 -33.60 26.72
N PHE A 59 1.58 -33.87 27.95
CA PHE A 59 0.23 -33.63 28.45
C PHE A 59 0.22 -32.35 29.29
N HIS A 60 -0.70 -31.46 28.96
CA HIS A 60 -0.94 -30.21 29.67
C HIS A 60 -2.40 -30.19 30.10
N ALA A 61 -2.68 -30.07 31.40
CA ALA A 61 -4.04 -30.00 31.92
C ALA A 61 -4.12 -29.15 33.19
N ILE A 62 -5.34 -28.80 33.61
CA ILE A 62 -5.57 -28.08 34.87
C ILE A 62 -6.21 -29.02 35.88
N LEU A 63 -5.54 -29.28 36.99
CA LEU A 63 -6.09 -30.08 38.07
C LEU A 63 -6.97 -29.24 39.00
N SER A 64 -8.25 -29.60 39.14
CA SER A 64 -9.16 -28.93 40.08
C SER A 64 -8.72 -29.10 41.55
N LYS A 65 -8.87 -28.03 42.35
CA LYS A 65 -8.67 -28.06 43.81
C LYS A 65 -9.69 -28.98 44.52
N ASP A 66 -10.77 -29.41 43.86
CA ASP A 66 -11.76 -30.34 44.43
C ASP A 66 -11.15 -31.70 44.83
N PHE A 67 -10.03 -32.11 44.21
CA PHE A 67 -9.29 -33.30 44.60
C PHE A 67 -8.57 -33.16 45.94
N LYS A 68 -8.37 -31.93 46.44
CA LYS A 68 -7.61 -31.62 47.66
C LYS A 68 -6.20 -32.23 47.66
N LEU A 69 -5.59 -32.27 46.48
CA LEU A 69 -4.25 -32.81 46.26
C LEU A 69 -3.21 -31.98 47.03
N ASN A 70 -2.30 -32.68 47.73
CA ASN A 70 -1.07 -32.08 48.24
C ASN A 70 0.08 -32.31 47.23
N PRO A 71 0.59 -31.26 46.55
CA PRO A 71 1.65 -31.38 45.53
C PRO A 71 2.94 -32.05 46.04
N ASP A 72 3.23 -31.98 47.34
CA ASP A 72 4.46 -32.53 47.91
C ASP A 72 4.39 -34.06 48.09
N THR A 73 3.19 -34.64 48.15
CA THR A 73 3.02 -36.05 48.56
C THR A 73 2.11 -36.87 47.66
N ASP A 74 1.19 -36.24 46.94
CA ASP A 74 0.27 -36.91 46.04
C ASP A 74 0.76 -36.72 44.59
N LYS A 75 0.46 -37.69 43.74
CA LYS A 75 0.90 -37.75 42.34
C LYS A 75 -0.29 -37.82 41.41
N VAL A 76 -0.09 -37.37 40.17
CA VAL A 76 -1.08 -37.48 39.09
C VAL A 76 -0.47 -38.33 37.98
N PHE A 77 -1.22 -39.32 37.51
CA PHE A 77 -0.80 -40.22 36.46
C PHE A 77 -1.81 -40.28 35.32
N ILE A 78 -1.34 -40.68 34.14
CA ILE A 78 -2.19 -41.04 33.00
C ILE A 78 -2.30 -42.54 32.90
N ARG A 79 -3.53 -43.03 32.74
CA ARG A 79 -3.84 -44.42 32.40
C ARG A 79 -4.68 -44.45 31.13
N ALA A 80 -4.42 -45.43 30.27
CA ALA A 80 -5.06 -45.53 28.96
C ALA A 80 -5.32 -46.98 28.56
N GLN A 81 -6.08 -47.16 27.50
CA GLN A 81 -6.32 -48.44 26.85
C GLN A 81 -5.60 -48.51 25.51
N GLY A 82 -5.19 -49.71 25.11
CA GLY A 82 -4.72 -49.95 23.74
C GLY A 82 -3.37 -49.32 23.39
N ILE A 83 -2.56 -48.93 24.38
CA ILE A 83 -1.18 -48.53 24.17
C ILE A 83 -0.29 -49.79 24.15
N PRO A 84 0.50 -50.03 23.08
CA PRO A 84 1.43 -51.15 23.01
C PRO A 84 2.35 -51.20 24.24
N SER A 85 2.59 -52.40 24.76
CA SER A 85 3.43 -52.64 25.95
C SER A 85 2.84 -52.19 27.30
N TYR A 86 1.66 -51.55 27.36
CA TYR A 86 1.00 -51.15 28.61
C TYR A 86 -0.29 -51.95 28.86
N ALA A 87 -0.46 -52.44 30.10
CA ALA A 87 -1.69 -53.08 30.52
C ALA A 87 -2.80 -52.03 30.68
N SER A 88 -3.88 -52.22 29.92
CA SER A 88 -4.98 -51.26 29.85
C SER A 88 -5.57 -50.96 31.23
N TRP A 89 -5.65 -49.66 31.58
CA TRP A 89 -6.19 -49.14 32.84
C TRP A 89 -5.49 -49.60 34.13
N LYS A 90 -4.34 -50.29 34.04
CA LYS A 90 -3.56 -50.76 35.19
C LYS A 90 -2.21 -50.06 35.30
N ASP A 91 -1.49 -49.94 34.18
CA ASP A 91 -0.16 -49.35 34.17
C ASP A 91 -0.25 -47.82 34.14
N ASN A 92 0.56 -47.15 34.96
CA ASN A 92 0.78 -45.69 34.91
C ASN A 92 1.71 -45.37 33.72
N ILE A 93 1.19 -44.63 32.74
CA ILE A 93 1.88 -44.34 31.47
C ILE A 93 2.78 -43.10 31.60
N CYS A 94 2.27 -42.06 32.26
CA CYS A 94 2.95 -40.78 32.42
C CYS A 94 2.63 -40.23 33.81
N GLU A 95 3.65 -39.75 34.52
CA GLU A 95 3.49 -38.95 35.73
C GLU A 95 3.45 -37.47 35.34
N LEU A 96 2.51 -36.72 35.92
CA LEU A 96 2.43 -35.27 35.78
C LEU A 96 2.84 -34.58 37.07
N ASN A 97 3.54 -33.47 36.91
CA ASN A 97 3.97 -32.60 38.00
C ASN A 97 3.15 -31.32 38.00
N CYS A 98 2.83 -30.79 39.19
CA CYS A 98 2.27 -29.46 39.34
C CYS A 98 3.35 -28.42 39.02
N THR A 99 3.21 -27.71 37.89
CA THR A 99 4.20 -26.72 37.44
C THR A 99 3.83 -25.29 37.82
N ARG A 100 2.54 -25.00 38.03
CA ARG A 100 2.05 -23.66 38.42
C ARG A 100 0.79 -23.75 39.29
N ASP A 101 0.74 -22.96 40.37
CA ASP A 101 -0.50 -22.72 41.12
C ASP A 101 -1.32 -21.61 40.44
N LEU A 102 -2.56 -21.90 40.10
CA LEU A 102 -3.48 -21.00 39.40
C LEU A 102 -4.53 -20.40 40.35
N GLY A 103 -4.27 -20.46 41.67
CA GLY A 103 -5.17 -19.93 42.69
C GLY A 103 -6.48 -20.71 42.74
N GLU A 104 -7.61 -20.03 42.55
CA GLU A 104 -8.93 -20.64 42.58
C GLU A 104 -9.18 -21.62 41.41
N HIS A 105 -8.43 -21.49 40.31
CA HIS A 105 -8.66 -22.28 39.10
C HIS A 105 -8.00 -23.66 39.10
N GLY A 106 -7.07 -23.95 40.03
CA GLY A 106 -6.41 -25.26 40.11
C GLY A 106 -4.89 -25.21 40.08
N TYR A 107 -4.29 -26.31 39.63
CA TYR A 107 -2.86 -26.41 39.34
C TYR A 107 -2.66 -26.74 37.87
N LEU A 108 -1.75 -26.04 37.19
CA LEU A 108 -1.26 -26.51 35.89
C LEU A 108 -0.42 -27.76 36.13
N ILE A 109 -0.79 -28.87 35.49
CA ILE A 109 -0.09 -30.13 35.58
C ILE A 109 0.48 -30.51 34.21
N GLU A 110 1.75 -30.90 34.20
CA GLU A 110 2.49 -31.21 32.98
C GLU A 110 3.30 -32.48 33.14
N GLY A 111 3.32 -33.31 32.10
CA GLY A 111 4.06 -34.57 32.06
C GLY A 111 4.38 -34.96 30.62
N ALA A 112 5.44 -35.73 30.42
CA ALA A 112 5.85 -36.20 29.11
C ALA A 112 6.10 -37.71 29.10
N VAL A 113 5.78 -38.36 27.99
CA VAL A 113 6.06 -39.79 27.78
C VAL A 113 6.39 -40.06 26.31
N THR A 114 7.39 -40.90 26.05
CA THR A 114 7.69 -41.38 24.69
C THR A 114 6.96 -42.70 24.45
N LEU A 115 6.11 -42.72 23.42
CA LEU A 115 5.28 -43.87 23.05
C LEU A 115 5.64 -44.40 21.65
N SER A 116 5.25 -45.65 21.35
CA SER A 116 5.44 -46.26 20.03
C SER A 116 4.67 -45.52 18.93
N ARG A 117 5.28 -45.34 17.75
CA ARG A 117 4.62 -44.74 16.57
C ARG A 117 3.38 -45.48 16.09
N GLU A 118 3.14 -46.70 16.55
CA GLU A 118 1.91 -47.45 16.29
C GLU A 118 0.65 -46.74 16.78
N ILE A 119 0.76 -45.77 17.71
CA ILE A 119 -0.39 -45.02 18.23
C ILE A 119 -0.87 -43.91 17.29
N LEU A 120 -0.08 -43.57 16.27
CA LEU A 120 -0.38 -42.45 15.35
C LEU A 120 -1.68 -42.70 14.59
N ASP A 121 -2.49 -41.64 14.47
CA ASP A 121 -3.78 -41.60 13.79
C ASP A 121 -4.80 -42.62 14.32
N LYS A 122 -4.62 -43.10 15.56
CA LYS A 122 -5.57 -43.94 16.27
C LYS A 122 -6.28 -43.18 17.38
N TYR A 123 -7.49 -43.61 17.71
CA TYR A 123 -8.25 -43.11 18.84
C TYR A 123 -7.90 -43.91 20.10
N ILE A 124 -7.24 -43.27 21.06
CA ILE A 124 -6.78 -43.90 22.29
C ILE A 124 -7.54 -43.33 23.49
N PRO A 125 -8.38 -44.14 24.18
CA PRO A 125 -9.05 -43.65 25.38
C PRO A 125 -8.10 -43.63 26.57
N TYR A 126 -8.10 -42.51 27.30
CA TYR A 126 -7.26 -42.31 28.49
C TYR A 126 -7.99 -41.47 29.56
N LYS A 127 -7.43 -41.48 30.78
CA LYS A 127 -7.87 -40.65 31.90
C LYS A 127 -6.73 -40.27 32.83
N TYR A 128 -6.95 -39.17 33.54
CA TYR A 128 -6.16 -38.77 34.70
C TYR A 128 -6.56 -39.57 35.94
N TRP A 129 -5.56 -40.05 36.67
CA TRP A 129 -5.64 -40.76 37.95
C TRP A 129 -4.89 -39.96 39.01
N VAL A 130 -5.57 -39.54 40.07
CA VAL A 130 -5.01 -38.72 41.14
C VAL A 130 -4.81 -39.60 42.36
N SER A 131 -3.59 -39.73 42.88
CA SER A 131 -3.26 -40.68 43.96
C SER A 131 -3.66 -40.21 45.37
N CYS A 132 -4.51 -39.18 45.49
CA CYS A 132 -4.91 -38.64 46.79
C CYS A 132 -5.85 -39.63 47.52
N GLY A 133 -5.60 -39.90 48.80
CA GLY A 133 -6.40 -40.83 49.60
C GLY A 133 -6.33 -42.28 49.10
N LYS A 134 -7.45 -42.81 48.56
CA LYS A 134 -7.53 -44.16 47.94
C LYS A 134 -7.23 -44.15 46.44
N GLY A 135 -6.97 -42.97 45.87
CA GLY A 135 -6.84 -42.77 44.44
C GLY A 135 -8.21 -42.67 43.75
N ASP A 136 -8.39 -41.67 42.89
CA ASP A 136 -9.61 -41.45 42.13
C ASP A 136 -9.31 -41.09 40.67
N TYR A 137 -10.15 -41.58 39.76
CA TYR A 137 -10.16 -41.15 38.36
C TYR A 137 -10.90 -39.83 38.22
N GLU A 138 -10.50 -39.05 37.21
CA GLU A 138 -11.24 -37.87 36.81
C GLU A 138 -12.70 -38.18 36.43
N PHE A 139 -13.53 -37.13 36.56
CA PHE A 139 -14.92 -37.13 36.17
C PHE A 139 -15.13 -36.26 34.93
N ILE A 140 -15.67 -36.85 33.87
CA ILE A 140 -16.03 -36.16 32.63
C ILE A 140 -17.55 -35.94 32.63
N TYR A 141 -17.98 -34.69 32.48
CA TYR A 141 -19.39 -34.29 32.61
C TYR A 141 -20.29 -34.68 31.44
N LYS A 142 -19.78 -35.34 30.40
CA LYS A 142 -20.62 -35.86 29.31
C LYS A 142 -21.46 -37.05 29.81
N LYS A 143 -22.76 -37.02 29.51
CA LYS A 143 -23.64 -38.18 29.76
C LYS A 143 -23.24 -39.31 28.82
N SER A 144 -23.01 -40.50 29.37
CA SER A 144 -22.72 -41.69 28.56
C SER A 144 -23.96 -42.16 27.82
N GLU A 145 -23.83 -42.42 26.53
CA GLU A 145 -24.80 -43.08 25.66
C GLU A 145 -24.61 -44.60 25.68
N SER A 146 -23.38 -45.07 25.94
CA SER A 146 -23.03 -46.51 25.89
C SER A 146 -23.14 -47.23 27.24
N ASN A 147 -23.56 -46.54 28.31
CA ASN A 147 -23.50 -46.99 29.71
C ASN A 147 -22.09 -47.37 30.20
N GLN A 148 -21.03 -47.00 29.46
CA GLN A 148 -19.63 -47.16 29.87
C GLN A 148 -19.08 -45.85 30.45
N PRO A 149 -17.99 -45.90 31.23
CA PRO A 149 -17.30 -44.69 31.65
C PRO A 149 -16.81 -43.90 30.43
N VAL A 150 -17.25 -42.64 30.30
CA VAL A 150 -16.71 -41.71 29.28
C VAL A 150 -15.25 -41.40 29.60
N ASN A 151 -14.36 -41.51 28.61
CA ASN A 151 -12.94 -41.24 28.72
C ASN A 151 -12.52 -40.09 27.78
N ARG A 152 -11.35 -39.49 28.04
CA ARG A 152 -10.71 -38.59 27.07
C ARG A 152 -10.27 -39.41 25.86
N CYS A 153 -10.14 -38.77 24.71
CA CYS A 153 -9.74 -39.44 23.47
C CYS A 153 -8.50 -38.77 22.88
N LEU A 154 -7.36 -39.45 22.95
CA LEU A 154 -6.11 -39.01 22.34
C LEU A 154 -6.13 -39.39 20.87
N LEU A 155 -5.85 -38.41 20.00
CA LEU A 155 -5.65 -38.60 18.56
C LEU A 155 -4.40 -37.81 18.16
N ILE A 156 -3.31 -38.53 17.91
CA ILE A 156 -2.06 -37.90 17.46
C ILE A 156 -2.03 -37.94 15.94
N ASN A 157 -2.26 -36.79 15.31
CA ASN A 157 -2.20 -36.67 13.87
C ASN A 157 -0.74 -36.58 13.41
N ARG A 158 -0.30 -37.54 12.57
CA ARG A 158 1.08 -37.57 12.06
C ARG A 158 1.50 -36.29 11.34
N SER A 159 0.57 -35.60 10.68
CA SER A 159 0.86 -34.39 9.89
C SER A 159 1.03 -33.14 10.75
N LEU A 160 0.78 -33.23 12.05
CA LEU A 160 0.87 -32.12 13.01
C LEU A 160 2.05 -32.28 13.98
N LEU A 161 2.83 -33.35 13.86
CA LEU A 161 4.02 -33.56 14.67
C LEU A 161 5.12 -32.56 14.30
N ASN A 162 5.85 -32.09 15.30
CA ASN A 162 7.04 -31.28 15.15
C ASN A 162 8.21 -32.02 15.79
N ASN A 163 9.20 -32.44 15.00
CA ASN A 163 10.34 -33.23 15.49
C ASN A 163 9.95 -34.48 16.32
N GLY A 164 8.80 -35.11 16.01
CA GLY A 164 8.30 -36.26 16.75
C GLY A 164 7.60 -35.93 18.08
N GLU A 165 7.28 -34.64 18.31
CA GLU A 165 6.61 -34.16 19.53
C GLU A 165 5.14 -33.82 19.26
N TRP A 166 4.29 -34.19 20.22
CA TRP A 166 2.86 -33.86 20.27
C TRP A 166 2.51 -33.26 21.63
N HIS A 167 1.91 -32.09 21.64
CA HIS A 167 1.38 -31.45 22.84
C HIS A 167 -0.14 -31.64 22.91
N GLN A 168 -0.57 -32.43 23.90
CA GLN A 168 -1.96 -32.68 24.24
C GLN A 168 -2.43 -31.64 25.27
N TYR A 169 -3.17 -30.64 24.79
CA TYR A 169 -3.76 -29.59 25.64
C TYR A 169 -5.18 -29.96 26.08
N ASP A 170 -5.27 -30.52 27.27
CA ASP A 170 -6.52 -30.90 27.91
C ASP A 170 -7.12 -29.77 28.74
N ASP A 171 -8.41 -29.91 29.05
CA ASP A 171 -9.16 -28.97 29.89
C ASP A 171 -8.97 -29.25 31.40
N ILE A 172 -9.94 -28.82 32.21
CA ILE A 172 -9.92 -29.03 33.66
C ILE A 172 -10.20 -30.50 33.98
N VAL A 173 -9.26 -31.13 34.69
CA VAL A 173 -9.41 -32.43 35.33
C VAL A 173 -10.25 -32.25 36.59
N CYS A 174 -11.49 -32.73 36.54
CA CYS A 174 -12.47 -32.55 37.61
C CYS A 174 -12.60 -33.78 38.51
N ALA A 175 -12.77 -33.56 39.81
CA ALA A 175 -13.16 -34.60 40.75
C ALA A 175 -14.66 -34.91 40.61
N ARG A 176 -15.07 -36.11 41.03
CA ARG A 176 -16.50 -36.47 41.07
C ARG A 176 -17.23 -35.55 42.06
N PRO A 177 -18.33 -34.88 41.66
CA PRO A 177 -19.04 -33.95 42.54
C PRO A 177 -19.63 -34.67 43.76
N SER A 178 -19.51 -34.04 44.93
CA SER A 178 -20.07 -34.53 46.19
C SER A 178 -21.60 -34.64 46.14
N LYS A 179 -22.17 -35.68 46.75
CA LYS A 179 -23.64 -35.91 46.77
C LYS A 179 -24.46 -34.71 47.30
N LEU A 180 -23.89 -33.89 48.19
CA LEU A 180 -24.52 -32.67 48.72
C LEU A 180 -24.58 -31.52 47.69
N LYS A 181 -23.54 -31.34 46.86
CA LYS A 181 -23.53 -30.34 45.76
C LYS A 181 -24.56 -30.72 44.68
N ASN A 182 -24.74 -32.01 44.42
CA ASN A 182 -25.75 -32.52 43.48
C ASN A 182 -27.18 -32.12 43.84
N PHE A 183 -27.53 -31.98 45.13
CA PHE A 183 -28.90 -31.67 45.54
C PHE A 183 -29.26 -30.18 45.30
N TRP A 184 -28.31 -29.27 45.50
CA TRP A 184 -28.48 -27.83 45.21
C TRP A 184 -28.29 -27.49 43.72
N GLN A 185 -27.39 -28.19 43.00
CA GLN A 185 -27.13 -27.96 41.57
C GLN A 185 -28.25 -28.44 40.63
N ILE A 186 -29.17 -29.30 41.10
CA ILE A 186 -30.34 -29.74 40.31
C ILE A 186 -31.37 -28.62 40.17
N PHE A 187 -31.40 -27.65 41.10
CA PHE A 187 -32.46 -26.65 41.16
C PHE A 187 -32.12 -25.29 40.54
N THR A 188 -30.86 -25.00 40.15
CA THR A 188 -30.49 -23.62 39.75
C THR A 188 -29.48 -23.40 38.61
N PHE A 189 -28.74 -24.37 38.03
CA PHE A 189 -27.69 -24.04 37.06
C PHE A 189 -27.55 -25.03 35.89
N ASP A 190 -27.35 -24.51 34.67
CA ASP A 190 -27.06 -25.27 33.45
C ASP A 190 -25.60 -25.79 33.49
N LYS A 191 -25.42 -27.05 33.88
CA LYS A 191 -24.11 -27.73 34.00
C LYS A 191 -23.26 -27.62 32.72
N THR A 192 -23.87 -27.45 31.56
CA THR A 192 -23.17 -27.27 30.28
C THR A 192 -22.40 -25.95 30.25
N LYS A 193 -22.99 -24.87 30.80
CA LYS A 193 -22.35 -23.55 30.85
C LYS A 193 -21.12 -23.54 31.75
N GLU A 194 -21.18 -24.19 32.90
CA GLU A 194 -20.03 -24.31 33.81
C GLU A 194 -18.86 -25.04 33.15
N VAL A 195 -19.13 -26.12 32.41
CA VAL A 195 -18.08 -26.86 31.68
C VAL A 195 -17.49 -26.01 30.55
N VAL A 196 -18.32 -25.25 29.83
CA VAL A 196 -17.85 -24.31 28.78
C VAL A 196 -16.96 -23.22 29.38
N GLU A 197 -17.35 -22.60 30.50
CA GLU A 197 -16.51 -21.60 31.17
C GLU A 197 -15.20 -22.20 31.69
N GLY A 198 -15.24 -23.40 32.27
CA GLY A 198 -14.04 -24.14 32.65
C GLY A 198 -13.09 -24.39 31.47
N LYS A 199 -13.62 -24.74 30.30
CA LYS A 199 -12.84 -24.89 29.06
C LYS A 199 -12.26 -23.58 28.56
N LYS A 200 -12.99 -22.47 28.64
CA LYS A 200 -12.46 -21.13 28.28
C LYS A 200 -11.29 -20.74 29.19
N ILE A 201 -11.41 -20.99 30.50
CA ILE A 201 -10.34 -20.75 31.47
C ILE A 201 -9.12 -21.59 31.13
N ALA A 202 -9.31 -22.90 30.90
CA ALA A 202 -8.22 -23.79 30.54
C ALA A 202 -7.55 -23.38 29.23
N ALA A 203 -8.33 -23.11 28.19
CA ALA A 203 -7.83 -22.64 26.91
C ALA A 203 -7.01 -21.36 27.04
N ASN A 204 -7.45 -20.37 27.83
CA ASN A 204 -6.67 -19.14 28.07
C ASN A 204 -5.31 -19.42 28.73
N ILE A 205 -5.26 -20.32 29.72
CA ILE A 205 -4.02 -20.69 30.39
C ILE A 205 -3.08 -21.45 29.44
N MET A 206 -3.63 -22.34 28.61
CA MET A 206 -2.82 -23.04 27.58
C MET A 206 -2.28 -22.06 26.54
N LEU A 207 -3.07 -21.09 26.10
CA LEU A 207 -2.60 -20.01 25.23
C LEU A 207 -1.49 -19.20 25.89
N GLU A 208 -1.60 -18.87 27.18
CA GLU A 208 -0.51 -18.20 27.92
C GLU A 208 0.78 -19.01 27.91
N SER A 209 0.69 -20.33 28.14
CA SER A 209 1.85 -21.21 28.06
C SER A 209 2.43 -21.28 26.64
N ILE A 210 1.60 -21.40 25.61
CA ILE A 210 2.05 -21.46 24.20
C ILE A 210 2.73 -20.15 23.78
N PHE A 211 2.11 -18.99 24.05
CA PHE A 211 2.71 -17.70 23.70
C PHE A 211 3.97 -17.41 24.51
N SER A 212 4.12 -17.95 25.72
CA SER A 212 5.35 -17.79 26.52
C SER A 212 6.60 -18.36 25.85
N ILE A 213 6.46 -19.29 24.89
CA ILE A 213 7.56 -19.80 24.05
C ILE A 213 8.26 -18.64 23.32
N LEU A 214 7.48 -17.63 22.90
CA LEU A 214 7.98 -16.44 22.21
C LEU A 214 8.70 -15.45 23.14
N GLY A 215 8.67 -15.69 24.46
CA GLY A 215 9.43 -14.91 25.45
C GLY A 215 10.94 -14.98 25.26
N THR A 216 11.43 -16.06 24.64
CA THR A 216 12.82 -16.17 24.16
C THR A 216 12.83 -16.23 22.65
N TRP A 217 12.93 -15.08 21.99
CA TRP A 217 12.80 -14.99 20.54
C TRP A 217 13.93 -15.74 19.80
N SER A 218 13.56 -16.73 18.99
CA SER A 218 14.47 -17.47 18.09
C SER A 218 13.71 -18.17 16.97
N PRO A 219 14.35 -18.53 15.84
CA PRO A 219 13.69 -19.29 14.77
C PRO A 219 13.09 -20.62 15.25
N ASP A 220 13.78 -21.33 16.15
CA ASP A 220 13.30 -22.60 16.70
C ASP A 220 12.09 -22.42 17.60
N ASN A 221 12.11 -21.40 18.46
CA ASN A 221 10.98 -21.10 19.34
C ASN A 221 9.76 -20.61 18.55
N LEU A 222 9.97 -19.83 17.49
CA LEU A 222 8.89 -19.41 16.59
C LEU A 222 8.24 -20.61 15.88
N ARG A 223 9.06 -21.53 15.34
CA ARG A 223 8.56 -22.78 14.73
C ARG A 223 7.81 -23.62 15.76
N ASN A 224 8.37 -23.80 16.95
CA ASN A 224 7.74 -24.55 18.04
C ASN A 224 6.41 -23.91 18.47
N PHE A 225 6.34 -22.59 18.56
CA PHE A 225 5.11 -21.85 18.84
C PHE A 225 4.02 -22.16 17.81
N PHE A 226 4.30 -22.02 16.50
CA PHE A 226 3.30 -22.27 15.46
C PHE A 226 2.85 -23.74 15.44
N CYS A 227 3.78 -24.68 15.65
CA CYS A 227 3.45 -26.10 15.75
C CYS A 227 2.55 -26.40 16.95
N GLN A 228 2.91 -25.91 18.14
CA GLN A 228 2.13 -26.12 19.36
C GLN A 228 0.77 -25.43 19.29
N LEU A 229 0.69 -24.23 18.72
CA LEU A 229 -0.57 -23.52 18.50
C LEU A 229 -1.49 -24.32 17.56
N LYS A 230 -0.95 -24.95 16.51
CA LYS A 230 -1.71 -25.80 15.59
C LYS A 230 -2.22 -27.07 16.26
N GLN A 231 -1.41 -27.67 17.14
CA GLN A 231 -1.82 -28.81 17.95
C GLN A 231 -2.93 -28.41 18.95
N PHE A 232 -2.76 -27.29 19.65
CA PHE A 232 -3.78 -26.71 20.54
C PHE A 232 -5.10 -26.45 19.79
N HIS A 233 -5.05 -25.77 18.65
CA HIS A 233 -6.23 -25.47 17.85
C HIS A 233 -6.97 -26.75 17.42
N ASN A 234 -6.22 -27.79 17.03
CA ASN A 234 -6.78 -29.08 16.67
C ASN A 234 -7.48 -29.78 17.85
N VAL A 235 -6.83 -29.83 19.01
CA VAL A 235 -7.35 -30.48 20.22
C VAL A 235 -8.53 -29.70 20.81
N ALA A 236 -8.37 -28.40 21.00
CA ALA A 236 -9.40 -27.54 21.61
C ALA A 236 -10.61 -27.34 20.69
N GLY A 237 -10.42 -27.31 19.37
CA GLY A 237 -11.51 -27.15 18.41
C GLY A 237 -12.34 -28.43 18.23
N ALA A 238 -11.70 -29.60 18.31
CA ALA A 238 -12.35 -30.90 18.16
C ALA A 238 -12.46 -31.61 19.52
N GLN A 239 -13.41 -31.15 20.34
CA GLN A 239 -13.72 -31.71 21.67
C GLN A 239 -14.18 -33.17 21.59
N ARG A 240 -13.23 -34.10 21.53
CA ARG A 240 -13.46 -35.55 21.36
C ARG A 240 -13.36 -36.27 22.68
N VAL A 241 -14.28 -37.20 22.87
CA VAL A 241 -14.33 -38.13 24.01
C VAL A 241 -14.54 -39.54 23.49
N PHE A 242 -14.28 -40.53 24.35
CA PHE A 242 -14.47 -41.93 24.03
C PHE A 242 -15.57 -42.50 24.93
N ASP A 243 -16.67 -42.92 24.32
CA ASP A 243 -17.85 -43.49 24.99
C ASP A 243 -18.25 -44.77 24.25
N GLY A 244 -17.51 -45.85 24.51
CA GLY A 244 -17.55 -47.09 23.71
C GLY A 244 -16.91 -46.98 22.32
N LYS A 245 -17.03 -45.82 21.67
CA LYS A 245 -16.38 -45.42 20.43
C LYS A 245 -15.97 -43.94 20.48
N GLU A 246 -15.18 -43.49 19.51
CA GLU A 246 -14.85 -42.07 19.41
C GLU A 246 -16.13 -41.25 19.15
N THR A 247 -16.32 -40.19 19.90
CA THR A 247 -17.51 -39.35 19.81
C THR A 247 -17.14 -37.89 19.98
N VAL A 248 -17.72 -37.02 19.14
CA VAL A 248 -17.58 -35.57 19.30
C VAL A 248 -18.57 -35.10 20.35
N TRP A 249 -18.12 -34.30 21.32
CA TRP A 249 -18.97 -33.75 22.37
C TRP A 249 -19.81 -32.57 21.85
N ARG A 250 -20.80 -32.85 21.00
CA ARG A 250 -21.62 -31.83 20.34
C ARG A 250 -22.48 -31.02 21.30
N GLU A 251 -22.97 -31.62 22.39
CA GLU A 251 -23.88 -30.97 23.34
C GLU A 251 -23.24 -29.79 24.08
N LEU A 252 -21.91 -29.73 24.11
CA LEU A 252 -21.14 -28.69 24.77
C LEU A 252 -21.22 -27.35 24.03
N ASN A 253 -21.55 -27.36 22.73
CA ASN A 253 -21.52 -26.17 21.86
C ASN A 253 -20.20 -25.36 21.95
N PHE A 254 -19.07 -26.05 22.16
CA PHE A 254 -17.72 -25.46 22.14
C PHE A 254 -17.02 -25.91 20.86
N SER A 255 -16.91 -25.01 19.88
CA SER A 255 -16.42 -25.28 18.54
C SER A 255 -15.10 -24.54 18.26
N THR A 256 -14.53 -24.79 17.08
CA THR A 256 -13.42 -24.02 16.52
C THR A 256 -13.65 -22.51 16.57
N GLU A 257 -14.88 -22.04 16.39
CA GLU A 257 -15.23 -20.61 16.45
C GLU A 257 -14.94 -20.01 17.84
N GLN A 258 -15.27 -20.73 18.92
CA GLN A 258 -14.97 -20.25 20.27
C GLN A 258 -13.47 -20.27 20.58
N VAL A 259 -12.73 -21.24 20.03
CA VAL A 259 -11.26 -21.27 20.13
C VAL A 259 -10.66 -20.08 19.38
N ASN A 260 -11.20 -19.76 18.21
CA ASN A 260 -10.81 -18.61 17.40
C ASN A 260 -11.04 -17.29 18.15
N ASP A 261 -12.21 -17.12 18.79
CA ASP A 261 -12.54 -15.95 19.61
C ASP A 261 -11.59 -15.79 20.80
N LEU A 262 -11.25 -16.89 21.48
CA LEU A 262 -10.29 -16.87 22.58
C LEU A 262 -8.89 -16.48 22.09
N LEU A 263 -8.45 -17.04 20.95
CA LEU A 263 -7.16 -16.68 20.37
C LEU A 263 -7.11 -15.21 19.97
N LEU A 264 -8.15 -14.69 19.32
CA LEU A 264 -8.26 -13.28 18.97
C LEU A 264 -8.23 -12.38 20.22
N LYS A 265 -9.01 -12.72 21.25
CA LYS A 265 -9.02 -11.98 22.53
C LYS A 265 -7.65 -11.99 23.19
N TYR A 266 -6.95 -13.12 23.15
CA TYR A 266 -5.61 -13.25 23.71
C TYR A 266 -4.58 -12.43 22.91
N MET A 267 -4.61 -12.47 21.58
CA MET A 267 -3.75 -11.65 20.72
C MET A 267 -3.95 -10.15 20.98
N LYS A 268 -5.18 -9.69 21.22
CA LYS A 268 -5.46 -8.31 21.63
C LYS A 268 -4.84 -7.97 22.99
N LYS A 269 -4.97 -8.89 23.98
CA LYS A 269 -4.38 -8.72 25.32
C LYS A 269 -2.87 -8.48 25.24
N ILE A 270 -2.15 -9.25 24.42
CA ILE A 270 -0.68 -9.14 24.30
C ILE A 270 -0.24 -8.00 23.38
N ALA A 271 -1.10 -7.52 22.49
CA ALA A 271 -0.85 -6.36 21.64
C ALA A 271 -1.07 -5.01 22.37
N ALA A 272 -1.98 -4.98 23.35
CA ALA A 272 -2.34 -3.78 24.08
C ALA A 272 -1.15 -2.96 24.64
N PRO A 273 -0.07 -3.57 25.18
CA PRO A 273 1.09 -2.83 25.67
C PRO A 273 1.88 -2.04 24.62
N PHE A 274 1.64 -2.29 23.33
CA PHE A 274 2.23 -1.54 22.22
C PHE A 274 1.29 -0.49 21.63
N LEU A 275 -0.01 -0.60 21.90
CA LEU A 275 -1.05 0.29 21.39
C LEU A 275 -1.42 1.38 22.40
N ALA A 276 -1.16 1.15 23.70
CA ALA A 276 -1.43 2.09 24.77
C ALA A 276 -0.16 2.87 25.19
N PRO A 277 -0.21 4.22 25.35
CA PRO A 277 0.96 5.04 25.73
C PRO A 277 1.51 4.77 27.15
N GLU A 278 0.71 4.17 28.04
CA GLU A 278 0.98 4.09 29.49
C GLU A 278 1.44 2.70 29.96
N ALA A 279 1.59 1.73 29.07
CA ALA A 279 1.87 0.35 29.44
C ALA A 279 3.36 0.14 29.79
N ALA A 280 3.63 -0.53 30.92
CA ALA A 280 4.98 -0.85 31.37
C ALA A 280 5.66 -1.87 30.42
N PRO A 281 6.98 -1.73 30.15
CA PRO A 281 7.73 -2.69 29.32
C PRO A 281 7.80 -4.11 29.91
N GLU A 282 7.68 -4.24 31.23
CA GLU A 282 7.85 -5.49 31.97
C GLU A 282 6.73 -6.51 31.71
N ASP A 283 5.57 -6.07 31.20
CA ASP A 283 4.41 -6.93 30.91
C ASP A 283 4.46 -7.56 29.50
N ARG A 284 5.54 -7.35 28.73
CA ARG A 284 5.63 -7.76 27.33
C ARG A 284 6.19 -9.18 27.19
N ILE A 285 5.39 -10.08 26.60
CA ILE A 285 5.83 -11.43 26.22
C ILE A 285 6.89 -11.34 25.11
N ILE A 286 6.61 -10.57 24.06
CA ILE A 286 7.54 -10.34 22.95
C ILE A 286 8.01 -8.89 23.05
N GLN A 287 9.33 -8.69 23.06
CA GLN A 287 9.90 -7.34 23.23
C GLN A 287 9.78 -6.49 21.96
N SER A 288 9.93 -7.09 20.77
CA SER A 288 9.76 -6.39 19.50
C SER A 288 8.29 -6.28 19.12
N LYS A 289 7.85 -5.04 18.90
CA LYS A 289 6.51 -4.69 18.40
C LYS A 289 6.26 -5.34 17.04
N LEU A 290 7.23 -5.25 16.15
CA LEU A 290 7.15 -5.74 14.78
C LEU A 290 7.08 -7.28 14.74
N ALA A 291 7.89 -7.96 15.56
CA ALA A 291 7.85 -9.41 15.70
C ALA A 291 6.49 -9.92 16.20
N LEU A 292 5.88 -9.23 17.17
CA LEU A 292 4.53 -9.53 17.63
C LEU A 292 3.50 -9.32 16.52
N GLY A 293 3.52 -8.16 15.85
CA GLY A 293 2.60 -7.84 14.75
C GLY A 293 2.64 -8.89 13.65
N LEU A 294 3.83 -9.28 13.20
CA LEU A 294 4.00 -10.32 12.17
C LEU A 294 3.54 -11.69 12.66
N THR A 295 3.81 -12.04 13.92
CA THR A 295 3.29 -13.30 14.49
C THR A 295 1.76 -13.32 14.44
N ILE A 296 1.10 -12.21 14.81
CA ILE A 296 -0.36 -12.09 14.75
C ILE A 296 -0.86 -12.22 13.31
N VAL A 297 -0.21 -11.57 12.33
CA VAL A 297 -0.55 -11.71 10.90
C VAL A 297 -0.53 -13.17 10.48
N VAL A 298 0.56 -13.88 10.75
CA VAL A 298 0.71 -15.29 10.34
C VAL A 298 -0.32 -16.19 11.03
N VAL A 299 -0.64 -15.92 12.30
CA VAL A 299 -1.72 -16.62 13.00
C VAL A 299 -3.08 -16.33 12.34
N VAL A 300 -3.38 -15.07 12.02
CA VAL A 300 -4.61 -14.64 11.37
C VAL A 300 -4.80 -15.31 10.00
N GLU A 301 -3.73 -15.39 9.20
CA GLU A 301 -3.76 -16.03 7.89
C GLU A 301 -3.92 -17.56 7.98
N ASN A 302 -3.17 -18.22 8.88
CA ASN A 302 -3.21 -19.67 9.05
C ASN A 302 -4.57 -20.22 9.49
N TYR A 303 -5.33 -19.45 10.27
CA TYR A 303 -6.66 -19.84 10.77
C TYR A 303 -7.80 -19.07 10.12
N SER A 304 -7.50 -18.22 9.13
CA SER A 304 -8.46 -17.40 8.38
C SER A 304 -9.41 -16.60 9.28
N PHE A 305 -8.87 -15.89 10.28
CA PHE A 305 -9.70 -15.12 11.21
C PHE A 305 -10.45 -13.99 10.52
N SER A 306 -11.74 -13.85 10.83
CA SER A 306 -12.47 -12.61 10.55
C SER A 306 -12.02 -11.54 11.55
N VAL A 307 -11.26 -10.57 11.08
CA VAL A 307 -10.69 -9.50 11.89
C VAL A 307 -11.54 -8.24 11.71
N PRO A 308 -12.15 -7.70 12.78
CA PRO A 308 -12.87 -6.43 12.75
C PRO A 308 -12.03 -5.27 12.21
N LYS A 309 -12.69 -4.26 11.65
CA LYS A 309 -12.03 -3.07 11.08
C LYS A 309 -11.08 -2.36 12.06
N SER A 310 -11.48 -2.21 13.32
CA SER A 310 -10.65 -1.58 14.36
C SER A 310 -9.34 -2.35 14.58
N ASP A 311 -9.43 -3.67 14.62
CA ASP A 311 -8.30 -4.54 14.91
C ASP A 311 -7.32 -4.61 13.74
N LEU A 312 -7.80 -4.45 12.50
CA LEU A 312 -6.93 -4.28 11.33
C LEU A 312 -6.11 -2.99 11.43
N ALA A 313 -6.71 -1.88 11.89
CA ALA A 313 -5.99 -0.62 12.09
C ALA A 313 -4.93 -0.74 13.20
N ASP A 314 -5.26 -1.44 14.29
CA ASP A 314 -4.31 -1.75 15.38
C ASP A 314 -3.16 -2.62 14.86
N LEU A 315 -3.45 -3.64 14.04
CA LEU A 315 -2.44 -4.49 13.43
C LEU A 315 -1.51 -3.72 12.49
N CYS A 316 -2.05 -2.82 11.66
CA CYS A 316 -1.24 -1.89 10.86
C CYS A 316 -0.35 -1.00 11.74
N SER A 317 -0.82 -0.59 12.91
CA SER A 317 -0.05 0.22 13.87
C SER A 317 1.11 -0.57 14.49
N LEU A 318 0.92 -1.87 14.78
CA LEU A 318 2.00 -2.76 15.24
C LEU A 318 3.06 -2.97 14.16
N LEU A 319 2.66 -3.04 12.90
CA LEU A 319 3.55 -3.27 11.75
C LEU A 319 4.20 -1.98 11.20
N CYS A 320 3.74 -0.81 11.66
CA CYS A 320 4.35 0.47 11.32
C CYS A 320 5.76 0.54 11.92
N LEU A 321 6.76 0.80 11.08
CA LEU A 321 8.15 0.94 11.50
C LEU A 321 8.29 2.18 12.41
N ASP A 322 8.99 1.99 13.53
CA ASP A 322 9.22 3.07 14.50
C ASP A 322 10.21 4.09 13.95
N GLN A 323 10.10 5.33 14.43
CA GLN A 323 11.00 6.41 14.04
C GLN A 323 12.34 6.28 14.78
N VAL A 324 13.16 5.33 14.32
CA VAL A 324 14.51 5.04 14.82
C VAL A 324 15.53 5.17 13.69
N SER A 325 16.81 4.89 13.94
CA SER A 325 17.83 4.99 12.90
C SER A 325 17.59 3.97 11.76
N PRO A 326 17.88 4.31 10.49
CA PRO A 326 17.71 3.38 9.37
C PRO A 326 18.44 2.04 9.56
N GLN A 327 19.62 2.06 10.19
CA GLN A 327 20.37 0.85 10.51
C GLN A 327 19.61 -0.04 11.50
N ALA A 328 19.02 0.53 12.56
CA ALA A 328 18.26 -0.24 13.54
C ALA A 328 17.02 -0.91 12.90
N VAL A 329 16.33 -0.20 12.00
CA VAL A 329 15.22 -0.76 11.21
C VAL A 329 15.70 -1.92 10.33
N GLN A 330 16.81 -1.75 9.61
CA GLN A 330 17.37 -2.80 8.75
C GLN A 330 17.79 -4.03 9.55
N ASP A 331 18.44 -3.84 10.70
CA ASP A 331 18.86 -4.92 11.60
C ASP A 331 17.64 -5.69 12.13
N GLU A 332 16.58 -4.98 12.55
CA GLU A 332 15.34 -5.60 13.02
C GLU A 332 14.67 -6.43 11.89
N ILE A 333 14.54 -5.87 10.68
CA ILE A 333 13.98 -6.57 9.52
C ILE A 333 14.83 -7.80 9.17
N HIS A 334 16.16 -7.70 9.25
CA HIS A 334 17.05 -8.83 8.99
C HIS A 334 16.86 -9.95 10.01
N HIS A 335 16.79 -9.61 11.31
CA HIS A 335 16.49 -10.57 12.37
C HIS A 335 15.12 -11.23 12.19
N ILE A 336 14.11 -10.49 11.75
CA ILE A 336 12.78 -11.04 11.43
C ILE A 336 12.85 -12.00 10.24
N LYS A 337 13.52 -11.62 9.15
CA LYS A 337 13.70 -12.50 7.98
C LYS A 337 14.33 -13.82 8.38
N GLN A 338 15.34 -13.80 9.26
CA GLN A 338 15.97 -15.00 9.78
C GLN A 338 15.02 -15.82 10.66
N ALA A 339 14.26 -15.16 11.56
CA ALA A 339 13.35 -15.83 12.48
C ALA A 339 12.20 -16.54 11.75
N PHE A 340 11.61 -15.89 10.75
CA PHE A 340 10.48 -16.43 9.97
C PHE A 340 10.94 -17.30 8.78
N ALA A 341 12.25 -17.45 8.57
CA ALA A 341 12.78 -18.31 7.51
C ALA A 341 12.27 -19.74 7.69
N GLY A 342 11.58 -20.27 6.67
CA GLY A 342 11.02 -21.61 6.69
C GLY A 342 9.73 -21.78 7.50
N VAL A 343 9.15 -20.69 8.04
CA VAL A 343 7.82 -20.71 8.67
C VAL A 343 6.73 -20.39 7.64
N THR A 344 6.85 -19.26 6.96
CA THR A 344 5.87 -18.76 5.98
C THR A 344 6.51 -17.74 5.03
N SER A 345 5.78 -17.33 3.99
CA SER A 345 6.15 -16.21 3.13
C SER A 345 5.51 -14.92 3.64
N LEU A 346 6.28 -14.14 4.41
CA LEU A 346 5.81 -12.86 4.96
C LEU A 346 5.35 -11.87 3.86
N LYS A 347 5.91 -11.95 2.64
CA LYS A 347 5.41 -11.14 1.51
C LYS A 347 3.94 -11.47 1.21
N VAL A 348 3.59 -12.76 1.15
CA VAL A 348 2.22 -13.21 0.86
C VAL A 348 1.28 -12.82 1.99
N ASP A 349 1.69 -13.05 3.24
CA ASP A 349 0.87 -12.76 4.42
C ASP A 349 0.59 -11.26 4.56
N LEU A 350 1.61 -10.40 4.34
CA LEU A 350 1.45 -8.94 4.35
C LEU A 350 0.61 -8.44 3.16
N THR A 351 0.72 -9.07 1.98
CA THR A 351 -0.12 -8.74 0.82
C THR A 351 -1.59 -9.05 1.13
N SER A 352 -1.87 -10.21 1.73
CA SER A 352 -3.22 -10.58 2.19
C SER A 352 -3.77 -9.58 3.21
N LEU A 353 -2.96 -9.19 4.21
CA LEU A 353 -3.35 -8.15 5.17
C LEU A 353 -3.71 -6.83 4.47
N CYS A 354 -2.87 -6.34 3.55
CA CYS A 354 -3.12 -5.11 2.82
C CYS A 354 -4.41 -5.20 1.99
N GLN A 355 -4.67 -6.33 1.31
CA GLN A 355 -5.93 -6.55 0.58
C GLN A 355 -7.15 -6.46 1.52
N ARG A 356 -7.09 -7.12 2.68
CA ARG A 356 -8.19 -7.08 3.66
C ARG A 356 -8.41 -5.68 4.23
N CYS A 357 -7.35 -4.92 4.46
CA CYS A 357 -7.46 -3.53 4.89
C CYS A 357 -8.13 -2.67 3.83
N LEU A 358 -7.78 -2.87 2.56
CA LEU A 358 -8.41 -2.19 1.44
C LEU A 358 -9.90 -2.51 1.30
N GLU A 359 -10.29 -3.78 1.44
CA GLU A 359 -11.70 -4.22 1.43
C GLU A 359 -12.51 -3.59 2.58
N CYS A 360 -11.91 -3.47 3.76
CA CYS A 360 -12.53 -2.89 4.95
C CYS A 360 -12.39 -1.35 5.06
N ASN A 361 -11.82 -0.68 4.05
CA ASN A 361 -11.51 0.76 4.07
C ASN A 361 -10.72 1.20 5.31
N VAL A 362 -9.63 0.50 5.62
CA VAL A 362 -8.68 0.82 6.70
C VAL A 362 -7.48 1.53 6.09
N GLU A 363 -7.36 2.85 6.27
CA GLU A 363 -6.34 3.68 5.61
C GLU A 363 -4.92 3.43 6.11
N GLN A 364 -4.75 2.92 7.33
CA GLN A 364 -3.45 2.65 7.98
C GLN A 364 -2.60 1.60 7.24
N TRP A 365 -3.18 0.87 6.29
CA TRP A 365 -2.46 -0.12 5.47
C TRP A 365 -1.25 0.47 4.75
N VAL A 366 -1.29 1.77 4.41
CA VAL A 366 -0.17 2.47 3.75
C VAL A 366 1.09 2.56 4.61
N TRP A 367 0.97 2.34 5.93
CA TRP A 367 2.09 2.28 6.87
C TRP A 367 2.83 0.94 6.84
N VAL A 368 2.19 -0.11 6.30
CA VAL A 368 2.74 -1.47 6.21
C VAL A 368 3.60 -1.63 4.94
N LEU A 369 3.43 -0.74 3.95
CA LEU A 369 4.13 -0.80 2.66
C LEU A 369 5.67 -0.88 2.76
N PRO A 370 6.37 -0.11 3.61
CA PRO A 370 7.83 -0.24 3.72
C PRO A 370 8.27 -1.65 4.13
N LEU A 371 7.50 -2.25 5.04
CA LEU A 371 7.73 -3.61 5.49
C LEU A 371 7.47 -4.60 4.34
N LEU A 372 6.36 -4.46 3.62
CA LEU A 372 6.04 -5.29 2.46
C LEU A 372 7.15 -5.23 1.39
N HIS A 373 7.62 -4.04 1.02
CA HIS A 373 8.69 -3.87 0.03
C HIS A 373 10.00 -4.48 0.52
N SER A 374 10.28 -4.43 1.82
CA SER A 374 11.48 -5.06 2.38
C SER A 374 11.53 -6.57 2.15
N PHE A 375 10.37 -7.24 1.99
CA PHE A 375 10.27 -8.67 1.68
C PHE A 375 10.13 -8.96 0.17
N ALA A 376 10.09 -7.93 -0.68
CA ALA A 376 10.13 -8.07 -2.13
C ALA A 376 11.56 -8.20 -2.65
N ALA A 377 11.69 -8.71 -3.88
CA ALA A 377 12.97 -8.74 -4.57
C ALA A 377 13.38 -7.29 -4.94
N PRO A 378 14.67 -6.92 -4.82
CA PRO A 378 15.13 -5.62 -5.27
C PRO A 378 14.83 -5.39 -6.75
N LEU A 379 14.29 -4.22 -7.08
CA LEU A 379 14.08 -3.81 -8.48
C LEU A 379 15.44 -3.62 -9.17
N GLN A 380 15.67 -4.39 -10.24
CA GLN A 380 16.92 -4.31 -11.02
C GLN A 380 16.93 -3.16 -12.05
N GLN A 381 15.78 -2.53 -12.34
CA GLN A 381 15.65 -1.49 -13.35
C GLN A 381 14.90 -0.26 -12.79
N GLU A 382 15.65 0.70 -12.27
CA GLU A 382 15.07 1.94 -11.70
C GLU A 382 14.73 3.00 -12.78
N HIS A 383 15.38 2.93 -13.94
CA HIS A 383 15.34 3.99 -14.96
C HIS A 383 14.43 3.66 -16.15
N GLY A 384 13.91 2.43 -16.24
CA GLY A 384 12.98 1.98 -17.28
C GLY A 384 11.52 2.20 -16.90
N LEU A 385 10.63 2.21 -17.90
CA LEU A 385 9.19 2.14 -17.66
C LEU A 385 8.81 0.66 -17.51
N LEU A 386 8.30 0.32 -16.33
CA LEU A 386 7.79 -0.99 -15.96
C LEU A 386 6.25 -0.95 -15.93
N GLU A 387 5.61 -2.06 -15.61
CA GLU A 387 4.18 -2.02 -15.24
C GLU A 387 4.01 -1.21 -13.93
N GLU A 388 2.88 -0.51 -13.79
CA GLU A 388 2.63 0.41 -12.67
C GLU A 388 2.77 -0.29 -11.31
N ASP A 389 2.28 -1.53 -11.19
CA ASP A 389 2.32 -2.33 -9.97
C ASP A 389 3.74 -2.71 -9.56
N THR A 390 4.56 -3.13 -10.53
CA THR A 390 5.95 -3.53 -10.35
C THR A 390 6.81 -2.32 -10.00
N TRP A 391 6.60 -1.19 -10.71
CA TRP A 391 7.30 0.06 -10.42
C TRP A 391 7.02 0.58 -9.01
N ALA A 392 5.78 0.43 -8.54
CA ALA A 392 5.32 0.90 -7.24
C ALA A 392 5.51 -0.12 -6.10
N GLY A 393 5.96 -1.35 -6.36
CA GLY A 393 6.06 -2.40 -5.34
C GLY A 393 4.70 -2.90 -4.82
N LEU A 394 3.63 -2.72 -5.61
CA LEU A 394 2.24 -3.01 -5.24
C LEU A 394 1.71 -4.31 -5.89
N GLU A 395 2.59 -5.21 -6.32
CA GLU A 395 2.18 -6.44 -7.02
C GLU A 395 1.22 -7.27 -6.15
N GLY A 396 0.11 -7.67 -6.75
CA GLY A 396 -0.94 -8.42 -6.07
C GLY A 396 -1.95 -7.55 -5.31
N LEU A 397 -1.80 -6.23 -5.26
CA LEU A 397 -2.78 -5.33 -4.62
C LEU A 397 -3.75 -4.73 -5.66
N PRO A 398 -5.08 -4.69 -5.39
CA PRO A 398 -6.06 -4.11 -6.31
C PRO A 398 -6.12 -2.56 -6.28
N PHE A 399 -4.96 -1.89 -6.15
CA PHE A 399 -4.88 -0.44 -5.89
C PHE A 399 -5.50 0.42 -7.00
N ALA A 400 -5.44 -0.01 -8.26
CA ALA A 400 -5.95 0.76 -9.39
C ALA A 400 -7.50 0.89 -9.38
N GLU A 401 -8.20 -0.11 -8.87
CA GLU A 401 -9.65 -0.04 -8.69
C GLU A 401 -10.01 0.80 -7.46
N ILE A 402 -9.27 0.59 -6.38
CA ILE A 402 -9.59 1.16 -5.08
C ILE A 402 -9.30 2.65 -5.01
N ARG A 403 -8.24 3.13 -5.66
CA ARG A 403 -7.89 4.56 -5.72
C ARG A 403 -8.98 5.42 -6.36
N ARG A 404 -9.96 4.84 -7.07
CA ARG A 404 -11.12 5.56 -7.62
C ARG A 404 -12.27 5.70 -6.61
N LYS A 405 -12.25 4.92 -5.53
CA LYS A 405 -13.31 4.83 -4.52
C LYS A 405 -12.93 5.47 -3.19
N GLN A 406 -11.63 5.64 -2.91
CA GLN A 406 -11.14 6.14 -1.63
C GLN A 406 -11.25 7.66 -1.49
N HIS A 407 -11.42 8.11 -0.24
CA HIS A 407 -11.32 9.53 0.12
C HIS A 407 -9.85 9.93 0.26
N GLY A 408 -9.36 10.75 -0.68
CA GLY A 408 -7.94 11.10 -0.74
C GLY A 408 -7.42 11.87 0.47
N GLU A 409 -8.26 12.73 1.07
CA GLU A 409 -7.88 13.55 2.22
C GLU A 409 -7.50 12.71 3.46
N THR A 410 -8.27 11.66 3.75
CA THR A 410 -8.00 10.79 4.91
C THR A 410 -6.73 9.97 4.70
N LEU A 411 -6.54 9.45 3.48
CA LEU A 411 -5.34 8.68 3.14
C LEU A 411 -4.08 9.55 3.17
N LEU A 412 -4.15 10.76 2.62
CA LEU A 412 -3.05 11.72 2.61
C LEU A 412 -2.68 12.15 4.04
N ALA A 413 -3.67 12.35 4.92
CA ALA A 413 -3.42 12.62 6.34
C ALA A 413 -2.64 11.48 7.02
N ARG A 414 -2.96 10.22 6.72
CA ARG A 414 -2.21 9.06 7.25
C ARG A 414 -0.78 8.97 6.71
N MET A 415 -0.56 9.34 5.45
CA MET A 415 0.80 9.43 4.87
C MET A 415 1.62 10.54 5.55
N ARG A 416 1.02 11.70 5.83
CA ARG A 416 1.68 12.80 6.54
C ARG A 416 2.07 12.43 7.96
N GLU A 417 1.17 11.74 8.67
CA GLU A 417 1.38 11.26 10.04
C GLU A 417 2.64 10.41 10.16
N LYS A 418 2.95 9.62 9.13
CA LYS A 418 4.09 8.68 9.12
C LYS A 418 5.08 8.98 7.98
N LYS A 419 5.29 10.26 7.68
CA LYS A 419 6.19 10.69 6.59
C LYS A 419 7.63 10.18 6.75
N HIS A 420 8.09 9.98 7.99
CA HIS A 420 9.42 9.43 8.30
C HIS A 420 9.66 8.04 7.69
N LEU A 421 8.61 7.28 7.37
CA LEU A 421 8.73 5.97 6.72
C LEU A 421 9.45 6.03 5.37
N MET A 422 9.41 7.17 4.68
CA MET A 422 10.14 7.39 3.41
C MET A 422 11.66 7.33 3.58
N GLU A 423 12.19 7.51 4.79
CA GLU A 423 13.62 7.41 5.07
C GLU A 423 14.12 5.95 5.02
N PHE A 424 13.22 4.98 5.19
CA PHE A 424 13.56 3.55 5.24
C PHE A 424 13.32 2.84 3.90
N ASP A 425 12.51 3.43 3.02
CA ASP A 425 12.06 2.81 1.79
C ASP A 425 11.86 3.83 0.66
N GLY A 426 12.78 3.81 -0.31
CA GLY A 426 12.71 4.65 -1.52
C GLY A 426 11.59 4.27 -2.49
N THR A 427 10.96 3.10 -2.33
CA THR A 427 9.81 2.67 -3.14
C THR A 427 8.51 3.25 -2.61
N LEU A 428 8.44 3.58 -1.31
CA LEU A 428 7.22 4.03 -0.63
C LEU A 428 6.54 5.20 -1.33
N VAL A 429 7.31 6.17 -1.81
CA VAL A 429 6.77 7.35 -2.49
C VAL A 429 6.09 6.98 -3.82
N LYS A 430 6.62 5.97 -4.53
CA LYS A 430 6.03 5.43 -5.75
C LYS A 430 4.68 4.79 -5.44
N SER A 431 4.64 3.98 -4.39
CA SER A 431 3.44 3.29 -3.90
C SER A 431 2.37 4.29 -3.48
N TRP A 432 2.73 5.28 -2.65
CA TRP A 432 1.81 6.31 -2.20
C TRP A 432 1.24 7.15 -3.35
N LEU A 433 2.07 7.50 -4.33
CA LEU A 433 1.66 8.18 -5.56
C LEU A 433 0.66 7.33 -6.37
N CYS A 434 0.85 6.00 -6.45
CA CYS A 434 -0.03 5.09 -7.18
C CYS A 434 -1.38 4.82 -6.50
N VAL A 435 -1.47 4.93 -5.16
CA VAL A 435 -2.70 4.57 -4.42
C VAL A 435 -3.63 5.76 -4.17
N LEU A 436 -3.12 6.99 -4.15
CA LEU A 436 -3.95 8.19 -3.91
C LEU A 436 -4.97 8.40 -5.02
N PRO A 437 -6.13 9.02 -4.80
CA PRO A 437 -6.98 9.47 -5.89
C PRO A 437 -6.37 10.69 -6.60
N LEU A 438 -6.91 11.06 -7.77
CA LEU A 438 -6.29 12.07 -8.63
C LEU A 438 -6.34 13.48 -8.01
N GLU A 439 -7.41 13.79 -7.29
CA GLU A 439 -7.64 15.07 -6.61
C GLU A 439 -6.61 15.39 -5.51
N SER A 440 -6.04 14.37 -4.88
CA SER A 440 -5.03 14.56 -3.83
C SER A 440 -3.59 14.50 -4.34
N LEU A 441 -3.39 14.23 -5.63
CA LEU A 441 -2.05 14.00 -6.18
C LEU A 441 -1.21 15.29 -6.23
N ALA A 442 -1.81 16.43 -6.58
CA ALA A 442 -1.10 17.71 -6.59
C ALA A 442 -0.63 18.10 -5.18
N GLU A 443 -1.49 17.91 -4.18
CA GLU A 443 -1.14 18.16 -2.78
C GLU A 443 -0.05 17.21 -2.29
N PHE A 444 -0.12 15.93 -2.66
CA PHE A 444 0.93 14.96 -2.36
C PHE A 444 2.28 15.36 -2.95
N ILE A 445 2.34 15.76 -4.22
CA ILE A 445 3.60 16.16 -4.88
C ILE A 445 4.24 17.37 -4.17
N ARG A 446 3.43 18.29 -3.62
CA ARG A 446 3.94 19.43 -2.83
C ARG A 446 4.51 19.00 -1.48
N ASP A 447 3.83 18.08 -0.80
CA ASP A 447 4.16 17.72 0.58
C ASP A 447 5.27 16.68 0.69
N PHE A 448 5.40 15.80 -0.30
CA PHE A 448 6.31 14.66 -0.30
C PHE A 448 7.37 14.87 -1.38
N SER A 449 8.51 15.45 -0.98
CA SER A 449 9.67 15.63 -1.85
C SER A 449 10.18 14.27 -2.34
N SER A 450 10.31 14.15 -3.67
CA SER A 450 10.89 12.98 -4.33
C SER A 450 11.73 13.40 -5.53
N GLU A 451 12.52 12.47 -6.05
CA GLU A 451 13.22 12.69 -7.31
C GLU A 451 12.23 13.01 -8.44
N LEU A 452 12.59 13.98 -9.28
CA LEU A 452 11.74 14.45 -10.37
C LEU A 452 11.32 13.32 -11.32
N LEU A 453 12.22 12.37 -11.61
CA LEU A 453 11.92 11.23 -12.46
C LEU A 453 10.78 10.39 -11.88
N VAL A 454 10.81 10.13 -10.58
CA VAL A 454 9.78 9.36 -9.87
C VAL A 454 8.44 10.09 -9.96
N THR A 455 8.43 11.40 -9.74
CA THR A 455 7.22 12.22 -9.88
C THR A 455 6.65 12.16 -11.30
N LEU A 456 7.49 12.31 -12.32
CA LEU A 456 7.06 12.29 -13.72
C LEU A 456 6.58 10.91 -14.19
N GLN A 457 7.26 9.83 -13.78
CA GLN A 457 6.83 8.45 -14.06
C GLN A 457 5.49 8.17 -13.40
N GLY A 458 5.34 8.55 -12.12
CA GLY A 458 4.08 8.45 -11.40
C GLY A 458 2.96 9.17 -12.13
N VAL A 459 3.13 10.47 -12.43
CA VAL A 459 2.14 11.27 -13.17
C VAL A 459 1.82 10.66 -14.54
N LEU A 460 2.80 10.10 -15.24
CA LEU A 460 2.57 9.40 -16.51
C LEU A 460 1.63 8.21 -16.34
N TYR A 461 1.87 7.31 -15.37
CA TYR A 461 0.95 6.18 -15.09
C TYR A 461 -0.44 6.68 -14.67
N ARG A 462 -0.48 7.70 -13.81
CA ARG A 462 -1.73 8.27 -13.29
C ARG A 462 -2.60 8.88 -14.38
N LEU A 463 -1.99 9.40 -15.44
CA LEU A 463 -2.68 10.08 -16.54
C LEU A 463 -2.79 9.23 -17.82
N GLU A 464 -2.38 7.96 -17.81
CA GLU A 464 -2.35 7.13 -19.01
C GLU A 464 -3.73 6.97 -19.68
N ASN A 465 -4.78 6.81 -18.88
CA ASN A 465 -6.16 6.58 -19.34
C ASN A 465 -7.14 7.62 -18.76
N VAL A 466 -6.69 8.87 -18.60
CA VAL A 466 -7.48 9.91 -17.95
C VAL A 466 -8.65 10.41 -18.84
N ASP A 467 -9.83 10.58 -18.23
CA ASP A 467 -10.98 11.23 -18.86
C ASP A 467 -11.03 12.72 -18.46
N LEU A 468 -10.57 13.57 -19.37
CA LEU A 468 -10.47 15.01 -19.14
C LEU A 468 -11.82 15.74 -19.05
N LEU A 469 -12.96 15.09 -19.35
CA LEU A 469 -14.28 15.68 -19.16
C LEU A 469 -14.58 15.94 -17.69
N TRP A 470 -14.15 15.04 -16.81
CA TRP A 470 -14.46 15.07 -15.38
C TRP A 470 -13.26 15.47 -14.53
N SER A 471 -12.04 15.34 -15.05
CA SER A 471 -10.80 15.54 -14.28
C SER A 471 -9.98 16.76 -14.70
N ARG A 472 -10.57 17.68 -15.47
CA ARG A 472 -9.83 18.82 -16.05
C ARG A 472 -9.06 19.61 -14.99
N SER A 473 -9.72 20.04 -13.93
CA SER A 473 -9.11 20.89 -12.89
C SER A 473 -7.98 20.16 -12.17
N GLN A 474 -8.16 18.88 -11.86
CA GLN A 474 -7.15 18.07 -11.18
C GLN A 474 -5.92 17.89 -12.06
N VAL A 475 -6.10 17.59 -13.35
CA VAL A 475 -4.98 17.43 -14.30
C VAL A 475 -4.23 18.75 -14.48
N GLU A 476 -4.94 19.87 -14.65
CA GLU A 476 -4.30 21.20 -14.74
C GLU A 476 -3.50 21.53 -13.47
N GLU A 477 -4.04 21.22 -12.28
CA GLU A 477 -3.33 21.44 -11.00
C GLU A 477 -2.10 20.56 -10.86
N ILE A 478 -2.18 19.26 -11.20
CA ILE A 478 -1.05 18.34 -11.18
C ILE A 478 0.07 18.83 -12.09
N LEU A 479 -0.24 19.16 -13.35
CA LEU A 479 0.76 19.62 -14.31
C LEU A 479 1.40 20.93 -13.88
N THR A 480 0.62 21.85 -13.31
CA THR A 480 1.13 23.12 -12.77
C THR A 480 2.04 22.87 -11.56
N THR A 481 1.66 21.95 -10.67
CA THR A 481 2.46 21.60 -9.50
C THR A 481 3.80 20.98 -9.91
N VAL A 482 3.79 20.05 -10.87
CA VAL A 482 5.03 19.47 -11.42
C VAL A 482 5.88 20.54 -12.09
N LEU A 483 5.27 21.48 -12.81
CA LEU A 483 5.99 22.58 -13.44
C LEU A 483 6.68 23.47 -12.40
N SER A 484 6.00 23.78 -11.29
CA SER A 484 6.60 24.52 -10.17
C SER A 484 7.75 23.74 -9.51
N ALA A 485 7.62 22.42 -9.36
CA ALA A 485 8.69 21.58 -8.82
C ALA A 485 9.96 21.55 -9.70
N LEU A 486 9.86 21.84 -11.00
CA LEU A 486 11.01 21.98 -11.90
C LEU A 486 11.82 23.25 -11.68
N ASP A 487 11.20 24.30 -11.14
CA ASP A 487 11.89 25.58 -10.90
C ASP A 487 12.74 25.55 -9.60
N GLU A 488 12.47 24.56 -8.72
CA GLU A 488 13.16 24.35 -7.44
C GLU A 488 14.63 23.90 -7.60
N PRO A 489 15.53 24.25 -6.66
CA PRO A 489 16.97 23.93 -6.73
C PRO A 489 17.34 22.45 -6.98
N PRO A 490 16.65 21.43 -6.40
CA PRO A 490 16.99 20.02 -6.60
C PRO A 490 16.84 19.54 -8.05
N ALA A 491 15.94 20.14 -8.84
CA ALA A 491 15.74 19.80 -10.24
C ALA A 491 16.97 20.12 -11.10
N ARG A 492 17.90 20.95 -10.60
CA ARG A 492 19.12 21.39 -11.32
C ARG A 492 20.31 20.45 -11.18
N ALA A 493 20.19 19.38 -10.40
CA ALA A 493 21.26 18.42 -10.12
C ALA A 493 21.02 17.02 -10.74
N LEU A 494 20.21 16.92 -11.80
CA LEU A 494 19.87 15.63 -12.42
C LEU A 494 21.10 14.97 -13.08
N GLY A 495 21.32 13.69 -12.79
CA GLY A 495 22.24 12.86 -13.56
C GLY A 495 21.74 12.61 -14.99
N ALA A 496 22.65 12.30 -15.92
CA ALA A 496 22.30 12.10 -17.33
C ALA A 496 21.20 11.03 -17.58
N PRO A 497 21.22 9.85 -16.92
CA PRO A 497 20.17 8.84 -17.08
C PRO A 497 18.80 9.34 -16.59
N SER A 498 18.76 10.02 -15.43
CA SER A 498 17.52 10.53 -14.85
C SER A 498 16.92 11.65 -15.70
N TRP A 499 17.75 12.56 -16.23
CA TRP A 499 17.32 13.60 -17.15
C TRP A 499 16.69 13.03 -18.43
N GLN A 500 17.33 12.04 -19.05
CA GLN A 500 16.80 11.39 -20.25
C GLN A 500 15.47 10.68 -19.97
N GLY A 501 15.36 10.02 -18.81
CA GLY A 501 14.12 9.44 -18.30
C GLY A 501 13.02 10.50 -18.15
N CYS A 502 13.33 11.65 -17.54
CA CYS A 502 12.38 12.75 -17.36
C CYS A 502 11.87 13.27 -18.70
N LEU A 503 12.78 13.53 -19.65
CA LEU A 503 12.43 14.03 -20.97
C LEU A 503 11.52 13.04 -21.72
N SER A 504 11.87 11.75 -21.70
CA SER A 504 11.05 10.67 -22.26
C SER A 504 9.65 10.62 -21.63
N CYS A 505 9.55 10.75 -20.31
CA CYS A 505 8.27 10.79 -19.61
C CYS A 505 7.42 11.99 -20.03
N CYS A 506 8.00 13.19 -20.10
CA CYS A 506 7.29 14.40 -20.54
C CYS A 506 6.79 14.29 -21.99
N LEU A 507 7.59 13.70 -22.89
CA LEU A 507 7.21 13.49 -24.29
C LEU A 507 6.02 12.53 -24.41
N ARG A 508 6.08 11.39 -23.72
CA ARG A 508 4.97 10.42 -23.68
C ARG A 508 3.73 11.04 -23.06
N LEU A 509 3.89 11.80 -21.98
CA LEU A 509 2.80 12.50 -21.31
C LEU A 509 2.13 13.50 -22.26
N HIS A 510 2.92 14.30 -22.97
CA HIS A 510 2.41 15.26 -23.97
C HIS A 510 1.65 14.57 -25.11
N GLU A 511 2.18 13.48 -25.66
CA GLU A 511 1.50 12.67 -26.68
C GLU A 511 0.14 12.17 -26.19
N ARG A 512 0.08 11.61 -24.97
CA ARG A 512 -1.16 11.09 -24.36
C ARG A 512 -2.17 12.20 -24.12
N LEU A 513 -1.75 13.31 -23.53
CA LEU A 513 -2.63 14.44 -23.21
C LEU A 513 -3.13 15.16 -24.47
N CYS A 514 -2.32 15.25 -25.53
CA CYS A 514 -2.78 15.73 -26.84
C CYS A 514 -3.90 14.84 -27.41
N ARG A 515 -3.81 13.51 -27.25
CA ARG A 515 -4.87 12.59 -27.71
C ARG A 515 -6.12 12.64 -26.85
N ALA A 516 -5.97 12.83 -25.55
CA ALA A 516 -7.08 12.91 -24.60
C ALA A 516 -7.85 14.25 -24.70
N ALA A 517 -7.17 15.37 -24.95
CA ALA A 517 -7.75 16.70 -25.03
C ALA A 517 -8.53 16.92 -26.34
N ARG A 518 -9.77 16.43 -26.40
CA ARG A 518 -10.60 16.45 -27.63
C ARG A 518 -11.32 17.78 -27.93
N ALA A 519 -11.09 18.82 -27.14
CA ALA A 519 -11.72 20.13 -27.31
C ALA A 519 -10.70 21.26 -27.15
N VAL A 520 -10.87 22.35 -27.91
CA VAL A 520 -9.99 23.53 -27.84
C VAL A 520 -10.00 24.22 -26.48
N SER A 521 -11.09 24.11 -25.72
CA SER A 521 -11.19 24.66 -24.35
C SER A 521 -10.22 24.00 -23.37
N LEU A 522 -9.69 22.82 -23.71
CA LEU A 522 -8.71 22.06 -22.92
C LEU A 522 -7.26 22.39 -23.29
N PHE A 523 -7.00 23.41 -24.11
CA PHE A 523 -5.66 23.73 -24.65
C PHE A 523 -4.55 23.89 -23.61
N LEU A 524 -4.89 24.30 -22.39
CA LEU A 524 -3.92 24.47 -21.30
C LEU A 524 -3.22 23.16 -20.96
N ILE A 525 -3.92 22.03 -21.01
CA ILE A 525 -3.36 20.71 -20.67
C ILE A 525 -2.20 20.32 -21.62
N PRO A 526 -2.39 20.21 -22.95
CA PRO A 526 -1.29 19.91 -23.87
C PRO A 526 -0.27 21.05 -23.97
N ALA A 527 -0.65 22.30 -23.76
CA ALA A 527 0.32 23.41 -23.73
C ALA A 527 1.27 23.32 -22.52
N THR A 528 0.73 23.03 -21.33
CA THR A 528 1.54 22.84 -20.12
C THR A 528 2.42 21.59 -20.25
N ALA A 529 1.92 20.50 -20.83
CA ALA A 529 2.72 19.32 -21.13
C ALA A 529 3.89 19.63 -22.08
N ALA A 530 3.67 20.40 -23.14
CA ALA A 530 4.75 20.89 -24.01
C ALA A 530 5.74 21.80 -23.28
N THR A 531 5.25 22.59 -22.32
CA THR A 531 6.09 23.48 -21.50
C THR A 531 6.96 22.68 -20.52
N LEU A 532 6.46 21.57 -19.96
CA LEU A 532 7.26 20.62 -19.18
C LEU A 532 8.42 20.04 -19.99
N ILE A 533 8.18 19.66 -21.26
CA ILE A 533 9.25 19.20 -22.16
C ILE A 533 10.32 20.29 -22.29
N ALA A 534 9.92 21.52 -22.58
CA ALA A 534 10.83 22.63 -22.75
C ALA A 534 11.67 22.89 -21.49
N LYS A 535 11.03 22.91 -20.31
CA LYS A 535 11.69 23.11 -19.01
C LYS A 535 12.66 21.98 -18.66
N VAL A 536 12.26 20.72 -18.84
CA VAL A 536 13.15 19.56 -18.58
C VAL A 536 14.33 19.55 -19.55
N ALA A 537 14.12 19.91 -20.81
CA ALA A 537 15.21 20.05 -21.77
C ALA A 537 16.22 21.14 -21.35
N GLN A 538 15.80 22.21 -20.64
CA GLN A 538 16.69 23.25 -20.11
C GLN A 538 17.57 22.74 -18.96
N LEU A 539 17.16 21.67 -18.28
CA LEU A 539 17.90 21.04 -17.18
C LEU A 539 18.95 20.03 -17.67
N GLN A 540 19.39 20.12 -18.93
CA GLN A 540 20.36 19.21 -19.51
C GLN A 540 21.70 19.23 -18.76
N PRO A 541 22.21 18.09 -18.26
CA PRO A 541 23.49 18.05 -17.59
C PRO A 541 24.67 18.19 -18.59
N PRO A 542 25.85 18.66 -18.14
CA PRO A 542 27.01 18.90 -19.01
C PRO A 542 27.67 17.61 -19.55
N ALA A 543 27.44 16.45 -18.92
CA ALA A 543 28.07 15.18 -19.24
C ALA A 543 27.09 14.14 -19.83
N VAL A 544 26.27 14.54 -20.82
CA VAL A 544 25.36 13.62 -21.52
C VAL A 544 26.12 12.87 -22.63
N PRO A 545 25.97 11.54 -22.76
CA PRO A 545 26.56 10.78 -23.86
C PRO A 545 26.16 11.35 -25.24
N GLY A 546 27.09 11.40 -26.18
CA GLY A 546 26.89 12.05 -27.50
C GLY A 546 25.68 11.53 -28.28
N ASP A 547 25.38 10.23 -28.18
CA ASP A 547 24.24 9.61 -28.85
C ASP A 547 22.89 10.10 -28.30
N ALA A 548 22.78 10.26 -26.97
CA ALA A 548 21.56 10.75 -26.33
C ALA A 548 21.30 12.23 -26.65
N VAL A 549 22.35 13.05 -26.80
CA VAL A 549 22.25 14.46 -27.24
C VAL A 549 21.72 14.56 -28.67
N GLN A 550 22.12 13.64 -29.56
CA GLN A 550 21.66 13.62 -30.95
C GLN A 550 20.19 13.18 -31.12
N GLU A 551 19.61 12.47 -30.15
CA GLU A 551 18.20 12.08 -30.18
C GLU A 551 17.24 13.20 -29.75
N VAL A 552 17.69 14.16 -28.95
CA VAL A 552 16.84 15.26 -28.43
C VAL A 552 16.13 16.03 -29.54
N PRO A 553 16.78 16.49 -30.62
CA PRO A 553 16.09 17.23 -31.68
C PRO A 553 15.01 16.39 -32.37
N ARG A 554 15.23 15.08 -32.55
CA ARG A 554 14.24 14.16 -33.12
C ARG A 554 13.04 14.02 -32.19
N LEU A 555 13.27 13.85 -30.90
CA LEU A 555 12.22 13.75 -29.89
C LEU A 555 11.38 15.04 -29.80
N LEU A 556 12.03 16.20 -29.76
CA LEU A 556 11.35 17.50 -29.76
C LEU A 556 10.53 17.72 -31.03
N SER A 557 11.02 17.28 -32.20
CA SER A 557 10.25 17.31 -33.44
C SER A 557 8.97 16.45 -33.36
N GLY A 558 9.02 15.35 -32.61
CA GLY A 558 7.85 14.53 -32.28
C GLY A 558 6.81 15.31 -31.48
N ALA A 559 7.22 16.06 -30.45
CA ALA A 559 6.31 16.90 -29.66
C ALA A 559 5.59 17.95 -30.51
N LEU A 560 6.30 18.57 -31.47
CA LEU A 560 5.71 19.53 -32.42
C LEU A 560 4.69 18.84 -33.32
N ARG A 561 5.00 17.65 -33.82
CA ARG A 561 4.07 16.87 -34.64
C ARG A 561 2.77 16.57 -33.88
N GLU A 562 2.86 16.15 -32.62
CA GLU A 562 1.67 15.88 -31.78
C GLU A 562 0.86 17.15 -31.50
N ALA A 563 1.52 18.29 -31.21
CA ALA A 563 0.84 19.58 -31.02
C ALA A 563 0.07 20.01 -32.28
N ARG A 564 0.69 19.88 -33.47
CA ARG A 564 0.04 20.17 -34.76
C ARG A 564 -1.11 19.22 -35.04
N ALA A 565 -0.96 17.94 -34.71
CA ALA A 565 -2.02 16.95 -34.86
C ALA A 565 -3.21 17.27 -33.94
N TRP A 566 -2.95 17.69 -32.71
CA TRP A 566 -3.97 18.15 -31.78
C TRP A 566 -4.77 19.32 -32.36
N PHE A 567 -4.11 20.38 -32.84
CA PHE A 567 -4.80 21.52 -33.49
C PHE A 567 -5.69 21.05 -34.65
N ARG A 568 -5.17 20.21 -35.56
CA ARG A 568 -5.97 19.68 -36.68
C ARG A 568 -7.19 18.88 -36.22
N ASN A 569 -7.09 18.17 -35.10
CA ASN A 569 -8.16 17.33 -34.58
C ASN A 569 -9.25 18.12 -33.85
N VAL A 570 -8.89 19.18 -33.12
CA VAL A 570 -9.85 19.98 -32.33
C VAL A 570 -10.44 21.15 -33.11
N LEU A 571 -9.75 21.64 -34.15
CA LEU A 571 -10.18 22.78 -34.95
C LEU A 571 -10.87 22.34 -36.25
N LYS A 572 -12.01 21.64 -36.12
CA LYS A 572 -12.79 21.14 -37.28
C LYS A 572 -13.71 22.19 -37.89
N GLU A 573 -14.09 23.19 -37.11
CA GLU A 573 -14.95 24.28 -37.56
C GLU A 573 -14.12 25.35 -38.30
N LYS A 574 -14.81 26.16 -39.11
CA LYS A 574 -14.24 27.40 -39.67
C LYS A 574 -13.66 28.26 -38.56
N LEU A 575 -12.58 28.98 -38.84
CA LEU A 575 -11.97 29.91 -37.91
C LEU A 575 -12.98 31.00 -37.49
N LEU A 576 -13.79 31.44 -38.45
CA LEU A 576 -14.67 32.59 -38.29
C LEU A 576 -16.16 32.24 -38.41
N LYS A 577 -16.97 33.00 -37.67
CA LYS A 577 -18.42 33.01 -37.75
C LYS A 577 -18.90 34.41 -38.09
N GLU A 578 -19.74 34.47 -39.12
CA GLU A 578 -20.36 35.69 -39.60
C GLU A 578 -21.63 35.99 -38.79
N TYR A 579 -21.76 37.25 -38.37
CA TYR A 579 -22.98 37.83 -37.82
C TYR A 579 -23.42 38.99 -38.73
N LEU A 580 -24.65 39.46 -38.57
CA LEU A 580 -25.21 40.53 -39.42
C LEU A 580 -24.33 41.78 -39.46
N ASP A 581 -23.68 42.12 -38.34
CA ASP A 581 -22.94 43.38 -38.19
C ASP A 581 -21.42 43.21 -37.96
N HIS A 582 -20.90 41.98 -37.81
CA HIS A 582 -19.48 41.74 -37.53
C HIS A 582 -19.03 40.29 -37.77
N VAL A 583 -17.70 40.09 -37.79
CA VAL A 583 -17.06 38.78 -37.83
C VAL A 583 -16.38 38.48 -36.50
N ALA A 584 -16.56 37.28 -35.96
CA ALA A 584 -15.89 36.83 -34.74
C ALA A 584 -15.29 35.43 -34.90
N PHE A 585 -14.40 35.06 -33.97
CA PHE A 585 -13.88 33.69 -33.91
C PHE A 585 -14.99 32.70 -33.57
N SER A 586 -15.09 31.61 -34.33
CA SER A 586 -16.05 30.53 -34.06
C SER A 586 -15.79 29.89 -32.70
N LEU A 587 -14.51 29.69 -32.38
CA LEU A 587 -14.04 29.04 -31.16
C LEU A 587 -13.36 30.07 -30.25
N PHE A 588 -14.02 30.41 -29.14
CA PHE A 588 -13.53 31.42 -28.19
C PHE A 588 -12.10 31.19 -27.68
N PHE A 589 -11.72 29.93 -27.45
CA PHE A 589 -10.40 29.58 -26.91
C PHE A 589 -9.30 29.44 -27.98
N GLU A 590 -9.63 29.48 -29.27
CA GLU A 590 -8.69 29.15 -30.33
C GLU A 590 -7.49 30.10 -30.36
N LEU A 591 -7.73 31.41 -30.33
CA LEU A 591 -6.66 32.41 -30.37
C LEU A 591 -5.73 32.30 -29.15
N ARG A 592 -6.30 32.01 -27.96
CA ARG A 592 -5.54 31.78 -26.74
C ARG A 592 -4.70 30.51 -26.81
N ALA A 593 -5.21 29.46 -27.45
CA ALA A 593 -4.48 28.22 -27.69
C ALA A 593 -3.27 28.47 -28.59
N TRP A 594 -3.45 29.14 -29.74
CA TRP A 594 -2.33 29.53 -30.61
C TRP A 594 -1.28 30.32 -29.86
N ASN A 595 -1.71 31.34 -29.10
CA ASN A 595 -0.81 32.16 -28.30
C ASN A 595 0.03 31.34 -27.32
N LYS A 596 -0.60 30.47 -26.52
CA LYS A 596 0.14 29.66 -25.55
C LYS A 596 1.18 28.76 -26.21
N PHE A 597 0.83 28.06 -27.28
CA PHE A 597 1.79 27.19 -27.97
C PHE A 597 2.92 27.97 -28.65
N VAL A 598 2.62 29.11 -29.30
CA VAL A 598 3.62 29.95 -29.98
C VAL A 598 4.65 30.54 -29.01
N THR A 599 4.24 30.82 -27.77
CA THR A 599 5.12 31.42 -26.75
C THR A 599 6.07 30.44 -26.05
N ILE A 600 5.98 29.13 -26.32
CA ILE A 600 6.87 28.14 -25.70
C ILE A 600 8.29 28.31 -26.24
N SER A 601 9.27 28.40 -25.33
CA SER A 601 10.68 28.55 -25.65
C SER A 601 11.48 27.34 -25.18
N PHE A 602 12.24 26.74 -26.09
CA PHE A 602 13.10 25.58 -25.86
C PHE A 602 14.56 26.01 -25.70
N PRO A 603 15.44 25.17 -25.11
CA PRO A 603 16.85 25.52 -24.93
C PRO A 603 17.57 25.82 -26.25
N ASP A 604 17.24 25.08 -27.30
CA ASP A 604 17.74 25.32 -28.65
C ASP A 604 16.91 26.43 -29.33
N GLU A 605 17.58 27.55 -29.61
CA GLU A 605 16.97 28.69 -30.29
C GLU A 605 16.53 28.33 -31.71
N GLN A 606 17.28 27.47 -32.43
CA GLN A 606 16.91 27.05 -33.78
C GLN A 606 15.62 26.21 -33.75
N PHE A 607 15.51 25.29 -32.79
CA PHE A 607 14.28 24.54 -32.59
C PHE A 607 13.12 25.45 -32.16
N THR A 608 13.36 26.44 -31.28
CA THR A 608 12.33 27.41 -30.88
C THR A 608 11.78 28.18 -32.08
N GLN A 609 12.65 28.64 -32.98
CA GLN A 609 12.22 29.27 -34.23
C GLN A 609 11.46 28.30 -35.13
N THR A 610 11.93 27.05 -35.25
CA THR A 610 11.25 26.01 -36.03
C THR A 610 9.84 25.72 -35.50
N TRP A 611 9.68 25.58 -34.18
CA TRP A 611 8.42 25.39 -33.49
C TRP A 611 7.46 26.56 -33.78
N ARG A 612 7.92 27.79 -33.50
CA ARG A 612 7.14 29.02 -33.70
C ARG A 612 6.71 29.20 -35.15
N ASN A 613 7.65 29.15 -36.09
CA ASN A 613 7.38 29.39 -37.50
C ASN A 613 6.46 28.32 -38.09
N THR A 614 6.59 27.06 -37.66
CA THR A 614 5.70 25.98 -38.13
C THR A 614 4.26 26.22 -37.65
N LEU A 615 4.06 26.59 -36.39
CA LEU A 615 2.72 26.89 -35.85
C LEU A 615 2.12 28.15 -36.47
N LEU A 616 2.92 29.21 -36.67
CA LEU A 616 2.47 30.43 -37.36
C LEU A 616 2.13 30.16 -38.83
N ALA A 617 2.84 29.26 -39.51
CA ALA A 617 2.51 28.86 -40.88
C ALA A 617 1.19 28.07 -40.93
N ASP A 618 0.93 27.20 -39.95
CA ASP A 618 -0.35 26.49 -39.82
C ASP A 618 -1.50 27.48 -39.51
N LEU A 619 -1.28 28.46 -38.61
CA LEU A 619 -2.23 29.54 -38.34
C LEU A 619 -2.49 30.40 -39.58
N LYS A 620 -1.45 30.81 -40.30
CA LYS A 620 -1.56 31.56 -41.56
C LYS A 620 -2.46 30.84 -42.55
N LYS A 621 -2.22 29.55 -42.78
CA LYS A 621 -3.05 28.71 -43.65
C LYS A 621 -4.50 28.68 -43.17
N ARG A 622 -4.73 28.58 -41.86
CA ARG A 622 -6.07 28.56 -41.28
C ARG A 622 -6.82 29.89 -41.48
N ILE A 623 -6.13 31.03 -41.35
CA ILE A 623 -6.72 32.35 -41.67
C ILE A 623 -7.04 32.44 -43.16
N GLN A 624 -6.13 31.99 -44.02
CA GLN A 624 -6.29 32.04 -45.48
C GLN A 624 -7.38 31.12 -46.04
N GLN A 625 -7.89 30.15 -45.25
CA GLN A 625 -9.05 29.33 -45.61
C GLN A 625 -10.38 30.10 -45.53
N GLU A 626 -10.40 31.24 -44.84
CA GLU A 626 -11.59 32.10 -44.75
C GLU A 626 -11.75 32.97 -46.00
N PRO A 627 -12.98 33.41 -46.33
CA PRO A 627 -13.20 34.34 -47.43
C PRO A 627 -12.31 35.60 -47.32
N PRO A 628 -11.77 36.13 -48.43
CA PRO A 628 -10.87 37.30 -48.40
C PRO A 628 -11.42 38.49 -47.62
N VAL A 629 -12.72 38.78 -47.75
CA VAL A 629 -13.40 39.84 -46.98
C VAL A 629 -13.36 39.54 -45.48
N ASN A 630 -13.67 38.31 -45.07
CA ASN A 630 -13.67 37.93 -43.66
C ASN A 630 -12.27 37.98 -43.02
N GLN A 631 -11.21 37.71 -43.78
CA GLN A 631 -9.83 37.85 -43.31
C GLN A 631 -9.51 39.31 -42.92
N ILE A 632 -10.00 40.26 -43.71
CA ILE A 632 -9.88 41.70 -43.48
C ILE A 632 -10.76 42.09 -42.29
N LEU A 633 -12.03 41.69 -42.31
CA LEU A 633 -12.99 42.06 -41.27
C LEU A 633 -12.58 41.51 -39.91
N VAL A 634 -12.15 40.26 -39.76
CA VAL A 634 -11.75 39.75 -38.44
C VAL A 634 -10.58 40.55 -37.86
N TYR A 635 -9.61 40.96 -38.68
CA TYR A 635 -8.49 41.76 -38.22
C TYR A 635 -8.95 43.13 -37.69
N CYS A 636 -9.94 43.75 -38.32
CA CYS A 636 -10.54 45.00 -37.87
C CYS A 636 -11.47 44.81 -36.65
N CYS A 637 -12.40 43.86 -36.72
CA CYS A 637 -13.41 43.57 -35.70
C CYS A 637 -12.78 43.12 -34.38
N GLN A 638 -11.79 42.23 -34.46
CA GLN A 638 -11.18 41.55 -33.32
C GLN A 638 -9.79 42.11 -33.00
N HIS A 639 -9.44 43.30 -33.51
CA HIS A 639 -8.10 43.89 -33.39
C HIS A 639 -7.60 43.90 -31.95
N LEU A 640 -8.44 44.34 -31.00
CA LEU A 640 -8.07 44.38 -29.58
C LEU A 640 -7.67 43.00 -29.06
N GLN A 641 -8.46 41.96 -29.35
CA GLN A 641 -8.16 40.59 -28.92
C GLN A 641 -6.89 40.05 -29.59
N ILE A 642 -6.67 40.36 -30.86
CA ILE A 642 -5.48 39.95 -31.63
C ILE A 642 -4.22 40.63 -31.06
N THR A 643 -4.28 41.93 -30.78
CA THR A 643 -3.14 42.69 -30.22
C THR A 643 -2.79 42.35 -28.78
N GLN A 644 -3.69 41.70 -28.03
CA GLN A 644 -3.40 41.17 -26.71
C GLN A 644 -2.55 39.88 -26.76
N MET A 645 -2.43 39.26 -27.92
CA MET A 645 -1.60 38.06 -28.12
C MET A 645 -0.15 38.43 -28.44
N ASP A 646 0.70 37.43 -28.57
CA ASP A 646 2.07 37.58 -29.04
C ASP A 646 2.12 38.33 -30.40
N THR A 647 3.12 39.20 -30.54
CA THR A 647 3.26 40.10 -31.69
C THR A 647 3.34 39.37 -33.03
N SER A 648 3.88 38.14 -33.05
CA SER A 648 3.96 37.32 -34.28
C SER A 648 2.59 36.82 -34.73
N ILE A 649 1.65 36.59 -33.81
CA ILE A 649 0.26 36.25 -34.14
C ILE A 649 -0.45 37.48 -34.70
N SER A 650 -0.28 38.64 -34.06
CA SER A 650 -0.85 39.89 -34.57
C SER A 650 -0.36 40.21 -35.99
N TRP A 651 0.95 40.04 -36.23
CA TRP A 651 1.54 40.16 -37.56
C TRP A 651 1.00 39.14 -38.57
N CYS A 652 0.73 37.91 -38.12
CA CYS A 652 0.11 36.88 -38.97
C CYS A 652 -1.26 37.33 -39.49
N PHE A 653 -2.14 37.84 -38.61
CA PHE A 653 -3.45 38.38 -39.02
C PHE A 653 -3.33 39.62 -39.90
N HIS A 654 -2.45 40.56 -39.53
CA HIS A 654 -2.20 41.75 -40.34
C HIS A 654 -1.77 41.39 -41.76
N ASN A 655 -0.78 40.51 -41.90
CA ASN A 655 -0.28 40.07 -43.21
C ASN A 655 -1.37 39.37 -44.02
N CYS A 656 -2.17 38.49 -43.41
CA CYS A 656 -3.27 37.84 -44.11
C CYS A 656 -4.32 38.85 -44.59
N ALA A 657 -4.68 39.84 -43.75
CA ALA A 657 -5.63 40.88 -44.13
C ALA A 657 -5.11 41.71 -45.32
N VAL A 658 -3.84 42.13 -45.29
CA VAL A 658 -3.22 42.89 -46.39
C VAL A 658 -3.10 42.05 -47.67
N GLU A 659 -2.68 40.77 -47.55
CA GLU A 659 -2.59 39.82 -48.67
C GLU A 659 -3.97 39.52 -49.30
N ALA A 660 -5.06 39.59 -48.51
CA ALA A 660 -6.42 39.33 -48.97
C ALA A 660 -7.05 40.51 -49.74
N VAL A 661 -6.54 41.73 -49.58
CA VAL A 661 -7.11 42.96 -50.20
C VAL A 661 -7.37 42.82 -51.70
N PRO A 662 -6.42 42.36 -52.54
CA PRO A 662 -6.66 42.28 -53.98
C PRO A 662 -7.83 41.37 -54.35
N ALA A 663 -7.98 40.24 -53.66
CA ALA A 663 -9.09 39.31 -53.88
C ALA A 663 -10.40 39.87 -53.30
N ALA A 664 -10.36 40.52 -52.15
CA ALA A 664 -11.53 41.13 -51.52
C ALA A 664 -12.12 42.27 -52.38
N CYS A 665 -11.28 43.16 -52.93
CA CYS A 665 -11.70 44.23 -53.83
C CYS A 665 -12.35 43.73 -55.13
N GLN A 666 -12.02 42.51 -55.58
CA GLN A 666 -12.68 41.87 -56.72
C GLN A 666 -14.06 41.29 -56.35
N MET A 667 -14.24 40.87 -55.09
CA MET A 667 -15.46 40.23 -54.62
C MET A 667 -16.52 41.23 -54.13
N GLN A 668 -16.09 42.34 -53.54
CA GLN A 668 -16.97 43.38 -52.99
C GLN A 668 -16.46 44.77 -53.29
N SER A 669 -17.37 45.67 -53.69
CA SER A 669 -17.07 47.05 -54.03
C SER A 669 -17.18 48.03 -52.86
N ASN A 670 -17.73 47.60 -51.70
CA ASN A 670 -18.00 48.42 -50.52
C ASN A 670 -17.21 47.99 -49.27
N LEU A 671 -15.95 47.61 -49.45
CA LEU A 671 -15.07 47.11 -48.39
C LEU A 671 -14.69 48.20 -47.37
N LEU A 672 -14.43 49.44 -47.81
CA LEU A 672 -14.13 50.56 -46.90
C LEU A 672 -15.35 50.93 -46.06
N GLU A 673 -16.57 50.80 -46.59
CA GLU A 673 -17.79 50.98 -45.81
C GLU A 673 -17.85 50.01 -44.63
N GLN A 674 -17.52 48.74 -44.85
CA GLN A 674 -17.50 47.74 -43.78
C GLN A 674 -16.37 47.99 -42.77
N ILE A 675 -15.20 48.45 -43.22
CA ILE A 675 -14.09 48.82 -42.33
C ILE A 675 -14.40 50.11 -41.55
N SER A 676 -15.19 51.03 -42.12
CA SER A 676 -15.49 52.34 -41.53
C SER A 676 -16.28 52.28 -40.23
N ALA A 677 -16.95 51.15 -39.96
CA ALA A 677 -17.54 50.84 -38.67
C ALA A 677 -16.50 50.76 -37.53
N TYR A 678 -15.21 50.62 -37.88
CA TYR A 678 -14.07 50.55 -36.98
C TYR A 678 -13.12 51.75 -37.14
N ASN A 679 -12.03 51.77 -36.37
CA ASN A 679 -11.05 52.85 -36.42
C ASN A 679 -10.17 52.79 -37.70
N MET A 680 -10.64 53.44 -38.78
CA MET A 680 -9.90 53.51 -40.05
C MET A 680 -8.46 54.05 -39.90
N GLY A 681 -8.22 54.97 -38.95
CA GLY A 681 -6.88 55.49 -38.64
C GLY A 681 -5.92 54.41 -38.16
N GLN A 682 -6.41 53.50 -37.32
CA GLN A 682 -5.66 52.34 -36.82
C GLN A 682 -5.33 51.33 -37.93
N PHE A 683 -6.12 51.30 -39.00
CA PHE A 683 -5.96 50.40 -40.14
C PHE A 683 -5.45 51.12 -41.40
N SER A 684 -4.72 52.23 -41.24
CA SER A 684 -4.28 53.09 -42.35
C SER A 684 -3.57 52.36 -43.49
N GLN A 685 -2.75 51.35 -43.18
CA GLN A 685 -2.08 50.51 -44.19
C GLN A 685 -3.07 49.66 -44.99
N LEU A 686 -4.08 49.10 -44.33
CA LEU A 686 -5.15 48.32 -44.95
C LEU A 686 -6.04 49.20 -45.82
N VAL A 687 -6.46 50.37 -45.29
CA VAL A 687 -7.24 51.38 -46.02
C VAL A 687 -6.48 51.85 -47.26
N SER A 688 -5.19 52.16 -47.13
CA SER A 688 -4.33 52.53 -48.24
C SER A 688 -4.23 51.42 -49.29
N ALA A 689 -4.05 50.16 -48.87
CA ALA A 689 -4.01 49.02 -49.78
C ALA A 689 -5.34 48.86 -50.55
N VAL A 690 -6.49 49.03 -49.88
CA VAL A 690 -7.82 48.96 -50.52
C VAL A 690 -7.99 50.07 -51.55
N ILE A 691 -7.59 51.32 -51.23
CA ILE A 691 -7.64 52.45 -52.17
C ILE A 691 -6.76 52.18 -53.39
N VAL A 692 -5.50 51.79 -53.18
CA VAL A 692 -4.55 51.53 -54.27
C VAL A 692 -5.01 50.39 -55.17
N LYS A 693 -5.60 49.33 -54.60
CA LYS A 693 -6.07 48.17 -55.37
C LYS A 693 -7.41 48.40 -56.07
N SER A 694 -8.27 49.26 -55.53
CA SER A 694 -9.54 49.63 -56.15
C SER A 694 -9.38 50.72 -57.21
N TRP A 695 -8.23 51.40 -57.24
CA TRP A 695 -7.95 52.47 -58.18
C TRP A 695 -8.00 51.99 -59.64
N PRO A 696 -8.58 52.76 -60.57
CA PRO A 696 -8.83 52.31 -61.95
C PRO A 696 -7.56 52.23 -62.82
N VAL A 697 -6.41 52.70 -62.33
CA VAL A 697 -5.15 52.77 -63.09
C VAL A 697 -4.22 51.61 -62.70
N ARG A 698 -3.74 50.85 -63.70
CA ARG A 698 -2.83 49.72 -63.47
C ARG A 698 -1.44 50.20 -63.00
N PRO A 699 -0.72 49.41 -62.19
CA PRO A 699 0.65 49.73 -61.82
C PRO A 699 1.52 49.89 -63.08
N GLY A 700 2.07 51.08 -63.32
CA GLY A 700 2.93 51.40 -64.46
C GLY A 700 2.30 52.27 -65.56
N GLN A 701 1.00 52.57 -65.50
CA GLN A 701 0.41 53.64 -66.33
C GLN A 701 0.46 54.95 -65.54
N SER A 702 1.33 55.88 -65.96
CA SER A 702 1.55 57.15 -65.27
C SER A 702 0.49 58.22 -65.56
N GLU A 703 -0.36 58.02 -66.57
CA GLU A 703 -1.50 58.90 -66.88
C GLU A 703 -2.76 58.04 -67.03
N GLY A 704 -3.63 58.08 -66.02
CA GLY A 704 -4.99 57.55 -66.16
C GLY A 704 -5.83 58.51 -66.98
N ASP A 705 -6.64 57.98 -67.89
CA ASP A 705 -7.67 58.75 -68.59
C ASP A 705 -8.56 59.49 -67.58
N PHE A 706 -8.64 60.82 -67.71
CA PHE A 706 -9.37 61.69 -66.77
C PHE A 706 -10.84 61.26 -66.65
N ASP A 707 -11.45 60.86 -67.76
CA ASP A 707 -12.84 60.41 -67.79
C ASP A 707 -13.01 59.10 -66.99
N THR A 708 -12.05 58.18 -67.09
CA THR A 708 -12.01 56.94 -66.31
C THR A 708 -11.84 57.22 -64.81
N ILE A 709 -10.98 58.16 -64.43
CA ILE A 709 -10.79 58.55 -63.02
C ILE A 709 -12.05 59.23 -62.48
N LEU A 710 -12.61 60.20 -63.21
CA LEU A 710 -13.82 60.92 -62.81
C LEU A 710 -15.01 59.96 -62.68
N HIS A 711 -15.17 59.04 -63.63
CA HIS A 711 -16.20 58.01 -63.56
C HIS A 711 -16.03 57.13 -62.32
N HIS A 712 -14.81 56.70 -61.99
CA HIS A 712 -14.54 55.93 -60.76
C HIS A 712 -14.86 56.73 -59.49
N LEU A 713 -14.48 58.01 -59.42
CA LEU A 713 -14.79 58.89 -58.29
C LEU A 713 -16.29 59.08 -58.07
N LEU A 714 -17.09 59.03 -59.13
CA LEU A 714 -18.55 59.20 -59.06
C LEU A 714 -19.31 57.89 -58.80
N THR A 715 -18.72 56.73 -59.12
CA THR A 715 -19.42 55.44 -59.12
C THR A 715 -18.92 54.44 -58.08
N TRP A 716 -17.70 54.60 -57.55
CA TRP A 716 -17.18 53.70 -56.54
C TRP A 716 -17.81 53.99 -55.16
N PRO A 717 -18.60 53.07 -54.58
CA PRO A 717 -19.41 53.37 -53.39
C PRO A 717 -18.57 53.70 -52.14
N ASP A 718 -17.33 53.24 -52.09
CA ASP A 718 -16.39 53.46 -51.00
C ASP A 718 -15.65 54.80 -51.06
N ILE A 719 -15.80 55.58 -52.15
CA ILE A 719 -15.08 56.85 -52.33
C ILE A 719 -15.36 57.85 -51.21
N LYS A 720 -16.58 57.84 -50.66
CA LYS A 720 -17.02 58.67 -49.52
C LYS A 720 -16.15 58.42 -48.28
N HIS A 721 -15.73 57.17 -48.06
CA HIS A 721 -14.91 56.79 -46.92
C HIS A 721 -13.46 57.25 -47.09
N THR A 722 -12.93 57.23 -48.31
CA THR A 722 -11.59 57.77 -48.64
C THR A 722 -11.48 59.26 -48.33
N PHE A 723 -12.48 60.06 -48.73
CA PHE A 723 -12.52 61.48 -48.40
C PHE A 723 -12.69 61.74 -46.90
N SER A 724 -13.49 60.92 -46.20
CA SER A 724 -13.65 61.04 -44.75
C SER A 724 -12.37 60.70 -43.97
N PHE A 725 -11.60 59.72 -44.46
CA PHE A 725 -10.33 59.28 -43.89
C PHE A 725 -9.28 60.39 -44.04
N ASN A 726 -9.10 60.91 -45.25
CA ASN A 726 -8.14 61.99 -45.52
C ASN A 726 -8.57 63.35 -44.94
N GLY A 727 -9.87 63.61 -44.85
CA GLY A 727 -10.41 64.87 -44.31
C GLY A 727 -10.27 64.99 -42.78
N ARG A 728 -10.36 63.87 -42.03
CA ARG A 728 -10.16 63.89 -40.57
C ARG A 728 -8.69 63.98 -40.16
N SER A 729 -7.76 63.49 -40.98
CA SER A 729 -6.31 63.60 -40.72
C SER A 729 -5.76 65.02 -40.87
N VAL A 730 -6.51 65.93 -41.50
CA VAL A 730 -6.07 67.32 -41.77
C VAL A 730 -6.60 68.34 -40.75
N VAL A 731 -7.54 67.96 -39.87
CA VAL A 731 -8.12 68.85 -38.84
C VAL A 731 -7.46 68.63 -37.45
N GLY A 732 -6.19 68.23 -37.44
CA GLY A 732 -5.39 68.03 -36.25
C GLY A 732 -4.03 68.72 -36.35
N PHE A 733 -4.05 70.04 -36.49
CA PHE A 733 -2.96 70.94 -36.14
C PHE A 733 -3.51 72.09 -35.30
#